data_AF-A0A7X7G2Q4-F1
#
_entry.id   AF-A0A7X7G2Q4-F1
#
_cell.length_a   1.000
_cell.length_b   1.000
_cell.length_c   1.000
_cell.angle_alpha   90.00
_cell.angle_beta   90.00
_cell.angle_gamma   90.00
#
_symmetry.space_group_name_H-M   'P 1'
#
loop_
_entity.id
_entity.type
_entity.pdbx_description
1 polymer ?
#
loop_
_entity_poly.entity_id
_entity_poly.type
_entity_poly.pdbx_seq_one_letter_code
_entity_poly.pdbx_strand_id
1 'polypeptide(L)'
;MKKTILLAILVFVTAENCLSAAAQNEAAEKELADLKKELGKNDAGYGIYNTQFASRYGIQDCPVLSDRELAASLKRCFAIHARLVELAPEDPDIRVAYGATLLYYGRAKEALEQFQAAAARERRDYEWCAAMFWLAEAQYALGGKEAAGATLRTLVGRNANTARRRQPDWTWLARCALRVFEGNEFDGLKLPKDTAMKAFPEPRQSVYRDKFTTLHAVKLALKGVAENDARLRLLKAKLTRLGIVVSDAAAFTISIERDSGAPVEKKEGYALSVADGKARIAARDAQGVLWGVVSLLQVIDPEQRRIRDCEILDWPDTEQRGFLNSFSDDSPEYAAFQKMNSVMLDHCPVDNNHFTPLRTMIAADMARRFDELGLTLFYYCVWFTQCEQLPICEPRTLPFRIEACKRYAKMRAGVYFPFDDVRYPMHPKDKAAYGVAANCDAKHVNDIYLGVLKEYPDFKLIFCPPFYWGPDARASLPEDRENYLASIGRELDPRVDVYWTGAQVKGLDKKPYQVEWVTRLIGRKPSIFQNAIRPHNLLDYMVDPIPWDKIHYDGFCKDISHFHHNANTHGEIGPISTLADWLWNNRGYDAKRAAKAGVNQVLGPKTYDILVEGLDALAYFDKYRYGELNANILYEDAKDLEAKYLLAKSCWDRAVAYNADVANYSSYGRGVNWAAGIVKGAKNPPDLLAKYKKQIADTTALAIRETGARTGEGDRVYTPMDMQGLRPDDGTFGPAKTARFLKWLRGANTRENALTFEFECDPFPPTGKYMLAVCGIQDELPEDTVLKIVVNGKAVYEGPCSFPRLGGAVGQTGGPDFAVREFAIPYEAMIRHNRVTVSCASPGYNPRGPPYIGVNYVVLRKSR
;
A
#
# COMPACT_ATOMS: atom_id res chain seq x y z
N MET A 1 52.58 59.83 -34.38
CA MET A 1 52.72 58.43 -34.86
C MET A 1 52.87 57.38 -33.75
N LYS A 2 53.76 57.53 -32.75
CA LYS A 2 54.00 56.48 -31.73
C LYS A 2 52.80 56.16 -30.80
N LYS A 3 51.94 57.13 -30.45
CA LYS A 3 50.75 56.89 -29.58
C LYS A 3 49.61 56.14 -30.28
N THR A 4 49.39 56.36 -31.56
CA THR A 4 48.30 55.72 -32.33
C THR A 4 48.59 54.25 -32.64
N ILE A 5 49.86 53.91 -32.88
CA ILE A 5 50.30 52.53 -33.09
C ILE A 5 50.20 51.70 -31.80
N LEU A 6 50.53 52.29 -30.64
CA LEU A 6 50.43 51.61 -29.34
C LEU A 6 48.97 51.29 -28.97
N LEU A 7 48.02 52.18 -29.29
CA LEU A 7 46.59 52.00 -29.02
C LEU A 7 45.97 50.93 -29.94
N ALA A 8 46.38 50.89 -31.22
CA ALA A 8 45.93 49.86 -32.16
C ALA A 8 46.45 48.47 -31.80
N ILE A 9 47.71 48.35 -31.32
CA ILE A 9 48.27 47.08 -30.83
C ILE A 9 47.54 46.61 -29.57
N LEU A 10 47.22 47.52 -28.63
CA LEU A 10 46.51 47.16 -27.40
C LEU A 10 45.08 46.67 -27.67
N VAL A 11 44.38 47.29 -28.64
CA VAL A 11 43.04 46.87 -29.07
C VAL A 11 43.07 45.54 -29.84
N PHE A 12 44.09 45.31 -30.68
CA PHE A 12 44.25 44.02 -31.37
C PHE A 12 44.58 42.89 -30.40
N VAL A 13 45.50 43.10 -29.45
CA VAL A 13 45.87 42.11 -28.44
C VAL A 13 44.70 41.80 -27.50
N THR A 14 43.89 42.79 -27.13
CA THR A 14 42.69 42.55 -26.31
C THR A 14 41.58 41.83 -27.09
N ALA A 15 41.39 42.11 -28.37
CA ALA A 15 40.44 41.39 -29.22
C ALA A 15 40.88 39.93 -29.51
N GLU A 16 42.16 39.68 -29.79
CA GLU A 16 42.71 38.33 -29.93
C GLU A 16 42.65 37.55 -28.61
N ASN A 17 42.90 38.20 -27.47
CA ASN A 17 42.74 37.58 -26.15
C ASN A 17 41.27 37.25 -25.84
N CYS A 18 40.31 38.09 -26.26
CA CYS A 18 38.88 37.79 -26.10
C CYS A 18 38.40 36.67 -27.04
N LEU A 19 38.87 36.63 -28.29
CA LEU A 19 38.52 35.59 -29.26
C LEU A 19 39.15 34.24 -28.90
N SER A 20 40.40 34.23 -28.43
CA SER A 20 41.06 33.02 -27.94
C SER A 20 40.43 32.50 -26.64
N ALA A 21 40.03 33.39 -25.71
CA ALA A 21 39.28 33.00 -24.52
C ALA A 21 37.90 32.42 -24.87
N ALA A 22 37.19 32.99 -25.85
CA ALA A 22 35.90 32.47 -26.32
C ALA A 22 36.03 31.09 -26.98
N ALA A 23 37.05 30.88 -27.82
CA ALA A 23 37.33 29.58 -28.46
C ALA A 23 37.80 28.52 -27.45
N GLN A 24 38.58 28.90 -26.44
CA GLN A 24 38.95 28.02 -25.33
C GLN A 24 37.73 27.63 -24.48
N ASN A 25 36.78 28.55 -24.29
CA ASN A 25 35.54 28.29 -23.56
C ASN A 25 34.63 27.31 -24.34
N GLU A 26 34.47 27.50 -25.65
CA GLU A 26 33.69 26.59 -26.51
C GLU A 26 34.31 25.17 -26.57
N ALA A 27 35.64 25.06 -26.60
CA ALA A 27 36.33 23.77 -26.53
C ALA A 27 36.13 23.07 -25.17
N ALA A 28 36.20 23.82 -24.07
CA ALA A 28 35.96 23.30 -22.71
C ALA A 28 34.50 22.85 -22.51
N GLU A 29 33.52 23.59 -23.03
CA GLU A 29 32.10 23.21 -23.00
C GLU A 29 31.83 21.92 -23.79
N LYS A 30 32.48 21.77 -24.96
CA LYS A 30 32.40 20.54 -25.75
C LYS A 30 33.03 19.35 -25.02
N GLU A 31 34.23 19.52 -24.45
CA GLU A 31 34.89 18.48 -23.66
C GLU A 31 34.01 18.06 -22.46
N LEU A 32 33.42 19.03 -21.76
CA LEU A 32 32.49 18.77 -20.65
C LEU A 32 31.30 17.92 -21.09
N ALA A 33 30.68 18.24 -22.23
CA ALA A 33 29.55 17.48 -22.77
C ALA A 33 29.93 16.05 -23.18
N ASP A 34 31.09 15.89 -23.83
CA ASP A 34 31.60 14.58 -24.26
C ASP A 34 31.94 13.69 -23.05
N LEU A 35 32.56 14.26 -22.02
CA LEU A 35 32.88 13.56 -20.77
C LEU A 35 31.61 13.19 -19.98
N LYS A 36 30.59 14.07 -19.91
CA LYS A 36 29.30 13.74 -19.30
C LYS A 36 28.63 12.55 -20.02
N LYS A 37 28.71 12.53 -21.36
CA LYS A 37 28.20 11.42 -22.18
C LYS A 37 29.00 10.13 -21.99
N GLU A 38 30.32 10.21 -21.87
CA GLU A 38 31.16 9.04 -21.58
C GLU A 38 30.94 8.50 -20.17
N LEU A 39 30.77 9.39 -19.19
CA LEU A 39 30.47 9.01 -17.81
C LEU A 39 29.13 8.28 -17.73
N GLY A 40 28.09 8.74 -18.43
CA GLY A 40 26.81 8.04 -18.50
C GLY A 40 26.92 6.60 -19.03
N LYS A 41 27.99 6.26 -19.77
CA LYS A 41 28.29 4.90 -20.22
C LYS A 41 29.12 4.09 -19.24
N ASN A 42 29.80 4.71 -18.27
CA ASN A 42 30.74 4.04 -17.38
C ASN A 42 30.42 4.24 -15.88
N ASP A 43 29.35 4.95 -15.54
CA ASP A 43 29.06 5.48 -14.20
C ASP A 43 29.29 4.48 -13.06
N ALA A 44 29.86 4.99 -11.96
CA ALA A 44 30.34 4.23 -10.81
C ALA A 44 29.76 4.84 -9.52
N GLY A 45 28.52 4.47 -9.16
CA GLY A 45 27.81 5.09 -8.03
C GLY A 45 27.13 4.09 -7.10
N TYR A 46 26.41 4.61 -6.10
CA TYR A 46 25.68 3.82 -5.08
C TYR A 46 24.41 3.09 -5.59
N GLY A 47 24.14 3.11 -6.90
CA GLY A 47 22.91 2.57 -7.48
C GLY A 47 23.14 1.34 -8.37
N ILE A 48 22.16 0.44 -8.39
CA ILE A 48 22.12 -0.68 -9.34
C ILE A 48 22.01 -0.29 -10.82
N TYR A 49 21.51 0.92 -11.09
CA TYR A 49 21.32 1.43 -12.44
C TYR A 49 22.61 1.95 -13.06
N ASN A 50 23.74 1.87 -12.33
CA ASN A 50 25.03 2.26 -12.85
C ASN A 50 25.57 1.17 -13.82
N THR A 51 26.28 1.60 -14.86
CA THR A 51 26.71 0.70 -15.94
C THR A 51 27.72 -0.35 -15.48
N GLN A 52 28.55 -0.03 -14.47
CA GLN A 52 29.49 -1.01 -13.92
C GLN A 52 28.80 -2.15 -13.19
N PHE A 53 27.73 -1.86 -12.45
CA PHE A 53 26.91 -2.84 -11.75
C PHE A 53 26.19 -3.70 -12.78
N ALA A 54 25.57 -3.08 -13.79
CA ALA A 54 24.91 -3.81 -14.87
C ALA A 54 25.87 -4.75 -15.61
N SER A 55 27.07 -4.27 -15.95
CA SER A 55 28.12 -5.04 -16.63
C SER A 55 28.77 -6.10 -15.72
N ARG A 56 28.69 -5.97 -14.39
CA ARG A 56 29.22 -7.00 -13.47
C ARG A 56 28.34 -8.25 -13.45
N TYR A 57 27.03 -8.07 -13.59
CA TYR A 57 26.03 -9.14 -13.45
C TYR A 57 25.25 -9.45 -14.74
N GLY A 58 25.53 -8.75 -15.84
CA GLY A 58 24.91 -9.01 -17.14
C GLY A 58 23.44 -8.62 -17.21
N ILE A 59 23.09 -7.46 -16.63
CA ILE A 59 21.76 -6.83 -16.64
C ILE A 59 21.51 -6.11 -17.98
N GLN A 60 20.26 -5.97 -18.44
CA GLN A 60 19.87 -5.12 -19.59
C GLN A 60 20.73 -5.32 -20.86
N ASP A 61 21.04 -6.58 -21.18
CA ASP A 61 21.91 -6.93 -22.32
C ASP A 61 23.34 -6.36 -22.25
N CYS A 62 23.76 -5.81 -21.10
CA CYS A 62 25.14 -5.39 -20.90
C CYS A 62 26.09 -6.60 -20.96
N PRO A 63 27.24 -6.47 -21.65
CA PRO A 63 28.25 -7.51 -21.65
C PRO A 63 28.79 -7.72 -20.23
N VAL A 64 28.97 -8.98 -19.84
CA VAL A 64 29.60 -9.29 -18.55
C VAL A 64 31.09 -9.01 -18.66
N LEU A 65 31.57 -8.02 -17.92
CA LEU A 65 32.98 -7.63 -17.90
C LEU A 65 33.77 -8.47 -16.89
N SER A 66 35.00 -8.81 -17.25
CA SER A 66 35.98 -9.39 -16.33
C SER A 66 36.35 -8.41 -15.21
N ASP A 67 36.92 -8.93 -14.12
CA ASP A 67 37.34 -8.08 -12.99
C ASP A 67 38.40 -7.05 -13.39
N ARG A 68 39.26 -7.41 -14.36
CA ARG A 68 40.26 -6.50 -14.95
C ARG A 68 39.60 -5.35 -15.71
N GLU A 69 38.57 -5.64 -16.51
CA GLU A 69 37.82 -4.64 -17.27
C GLU A 69 37.00 -3.73 -16.36
N LEU A 70 36.36 -4.29 -15.32
CA LEU A 70 35.65 -3.52 -14.30
C LEU A 70 36.61 -2.56 -13.57
N ALA A 71 37.80 -3.03 -13.17
CA ALA A 71 38.80 -2.17 -12.54
C ALA A 71 39.29 -1.05 -13.48
N ALA A 72 39.47 -1.35 -14.77
CA ALA A 72 39.86 -0.36 -15.77
C ALA A 72 38.76 0.69 -16.02
N SER A 73 37.50 0.25 -16.11
CA SER A 73 36.33 1.14 -16.22
C SER A 73 36.23 2.06 -15.01
N LEU A 74 36.41 1.53 -13.80
CA LEU A 74 36.42 2.32 -12.58
C LEU A 74 37.51 3.39 -12.55
N LYS A 75 38.75 3.00 -12.90
CA LYS A 75 39.86 3.96 -12.99
C LYS A 75 39.53 5.09 -13.98
N ARG A 76 38.91 4.75 -15.10
CA ARG A 76 38.46 5.73 -16.10
C ARG A 76 37.38 6.66 -15.55
N CYS A 77 36.41 6.15 -14.78
CA CYS A 77 35.37 6.98 -14.16
C CYS A 77 35.93 8.00 -13.20
N PHE A 78 36.87 7.60 -12.35
CA PHE A 78 37.55 8.53 -11.46
C PHE A 78 38.27 9.64 -12.24
N ALA A 79 38.95 9.29 -13.34
CA ALA A 79 39.61 10.28 -14.18
C ALA A 79 38.62 11.24 -14.85
N ILE A 80 37.50 10.72 -15.36
CA ILE A 80 36.43 11.54 -15.97
C ILE A 80 35.82 12.49 -14.93
N HIS A 81 35.44 12.00 -13.75
CA HIS A 81 34.90 12.86 -12.70
C HIS A 81 35.87 13.95 -12.25
N ALA A 82 37.15 13.61 -12.05
CA ALA A 82 38.17 14.59 -11.70
C ALA A 82 38.28 15.67 -12.78
N ARG A 83 38.31 15.26 -14.06
CA ARG A 83 38.36 16.19 -15.19
C ARG A 83 37.11 17.06 -15.32
N LEU A 84 35.93 16.50 -15.04
CA LEU A 84 34.68 17.27 -15.00
C LEU A 84 34.71 18.36 -13.91
N VAL A 85 35.28 18.06 -12.73
CA VAL A 85 35.47 19.05 -11.67
C VAL A 85 36.52 20.09 -12.04
N GLU A 86 37.58 19.74 -12.77
CA GLU A 86 38.56 20.72 -13.28
C GLU A 86 37.94 21.69 -14.30
N LEU A 87 37.12 21.18 -15.21
CA LEU A 87 36.46 21.98 -16.26
C LEU A 87 35.34 22.86 -15.71
N ALA A 88 34.61 22.37 -14.70
CA ALA A 88 33.49 23.07 -14.11
C ALA A 88 33.55 23.01 -12.56
N PRO A 89 34.55 23.66 -11.94
CA PRO A 89 34.77 23.58 -10.49
C PRO A 89 33.63 24.21 -9.69
N GLU A 90 32.77 25.00 -10.30
CA GLU A 90 31.62 25.60 -9.61
C GLU A 90 30.31 24.86 -9.87
N ASP A 91 30.30 23.83 -10.73
CA ASP A 91 29.13 22.98 -10.96
C ASP A 91 28.98 21.98 -9.81
N PRO A 92 27.96 22.15 -8.97
CA PRO A 92 27.88 21.37 -7.77
C PRO A 92 27.22 20.01 -7.96
N ASP A 93 26.52 19.77 -9.07
CA ASP A 93 25.95 18.45 -9.36
C ASP A 93 27.07 17.49 -9.79
N ILE A 94 28.05 17.99 -10.54
CA ILE A 94 29.29 17.26 -10.84
C ILE A 94 30.03 16.93 -9.54
N ARG A 95 30.12 17.87 -8.60
CA ARG A 95 30.77 17.64 -7.30
C ARG A 95 30.03 16.62 -6.45
N VAL A 96 28.70 16.67 -6.38
CA VAL A 96 27.91 15.66 -5.65
C VAL A 96 28.10 14.28 -6.29
N ALA A 97 28.04 14.19 -7.63
CA ALA A 97 28.26 12.92 -8.32
C ALA A 97 29.66 12.36 -8.04
N TYR A 98 30.71 13.19 -8.16
CA TYR A 98 32.08 12.75 -7.87
C TYR A 98 32.27 12.37 -6.40
N GLY A 99 31.75 13.18 -5.47
CA GLY A 99 31.79 12.89 -4.04
C GLY A 99 31.09 11.58 -3.69
N ALA A 100 29.94 11.29 -4.30
CA ALA A 100 29.23 10.03 -4.10
C ALA A 100 30.05 8.83 -4.61
N THR A 101 30.66 8.94 -5.79
CA THR A 101 31.60 7.93 -6.33
C THR A 101 32.79 7.72 -5.40
N LEU A 102 33.43 8.79 -4.93
CA LEU A 102 34.55 8.72 -3.97
C LEU A 102 34.14 8.01 -2.68
N LEU A 103 33.00 8.40 -2.11
CA LEU A 103 32.48 7.81 -0.87
C LEU A 103 32.18 6.32 -1.04
N TYR A 104 31.61 5.90 -2.18
CA TYR A 104 31.32 4.50 -2.50
C TYR A 104 32.54 3.60 -2.46
N TYR A 105 33.70 4.12 -2.85
CA TYR A 105 34.98 3.41 -2.80
C TYR A 105 35.83 3.75 -1.57
N GLY A 106 35.21 4.25 -0.49
CA GLY A 106 35.86 4.48 0.80
C GLY A 106 36.77 5.71 0.87
N ARG A 107 36.72 6.61 -0.11
CA ARG A 107 37.53 7.84 -0.18
C ARG A 107 36.80 9.01 0.48
N ALA A 108 36.34 8.81 1.73
CA ALA A 108 35.46 9.74 2.43
C ALA A 108 36.07 11.15 2.63
N LYS A 109 37.39 11.24 2.82
CA LYS A 109 38.09 12.54 2.96
C LYS A 109 37.99 13.38 1.69
N GLU A 110 38.20 12.76 0.54
CA GLU A 110 38.13 13.45 -0.76
C GLU A 110 36.67 13.77 -1.13
N ALA A 111 35.75 12.87 -0.77
CA ALA A 111 34.31 13.10 -0.92
C ALA A 111 33.85 14.32 -0.10
N LEU A 112 34.35 14.46 1.13
CA LEU A 112 34.04 15.60 2.01
C LEU A 112 34.34 16.93 1.34
N GLU A 113 35.50 17.07 0.68
CA GLU A 113 35.90 18.28 -0.04
C GLU A 113 34.91 18.62 -1.16
N GLN A 114 34.48 17.61 -1.93
CA GLN A 114 33.50 17.82 -3.01
C GLN A 114 32.14 18.25 -2.45
N PHE A 115 31.68 17.61 -1.38
CA PHE A 115 30.39 17.94 -0.78
C PHE A 115 30.39 19.29 -0.05
N GLN A 116 31.51 19.70 0.56
CA GLN A 116 31.64 21.05 1.14
C GLN A 116 31.52 22.12 0.07
N ALA A 117 32.23 21.95 -1.05
CA ALA A 117 32.15 22.88 -2.18
C ALA A 117 30.74 22.89 -2.81
N ALA A 118 30.08 21.73 -2.92
CA ALA A 118 28.70 21.68 -3.38
C ALA A 118 27.74 22.36 -2.38
N ALA A 119 27.80 22.05 -1.10
CA ALA A 119 26.88 22.54 -0.08
C ALA A 119 26.97 24.06 0.16
N ALA A 120 28.14 24.67 -0.12
CA ALA A 120 28.36 26.11 -0.03
C ALA A 120 27.59 26.93 -1.09
N ARG A 121 27.01 26.28 -2.11
CA ARG A 121 26.32 26.94 -3.22
C ARG A 121 24.80 26.85 -3.06
N GLU A 122 24.15 28.00 -3.02
CA GLU A 122 22.69 28.11 -2.99
C GLU A 122 22.05 27.60 -4.29
N ARG A 123 20.90 26.93 -4.15
CA ARG A 123 20.12 26.36 -5.25
C ARG A 123 18.70 26.02 -4.78
N ARG A 124 17.92 25.40 -5.67
CA ARG A 124 16.61 24.82 -5.34
C ARG A 124 16.72 23.88 -4.14
N ASP A 125 15.67 23.90 -3.33
CA ASP A 125 15.66 23.21 -2.03
C ASP A 125 16.03 21.73 -2.10
N TYR A 126 15.51 21.01 -3.09
CA TYR A 126 15.78 19.58 -3.22
C TYR A 126 17.26 19.28 -3.44
N GLU A 127 17.89 19.95 -4.40
CA GLU A 127 19.30 19.76 -4.75
C GLU A 127 20.21 20.24 -3.62
N TRP A 128 19.85 21.33 -2.93
CA TRP A 128 20.61 21.81 -1.78
C TRP A 128 20.54 20.82 -0.60
N CYS A 129 19.34 20.33 -0.27
CA CYS A 129 19.17 19.32 0.77
C CYS A 129 19.91 18.03 0.45
N ALA A 130 19.94 17.60 -0.83
CA ALA A 130 20.72 16.45 -1.26
C ALA A 130 22.23 16.66 -0.99
N ALA A 131 22.79 17.81 -1.38
CA ALA A 131 24.20 18.14 -1.15
C ALA A 131 24.55 18.19 0.35
N MET A 132 23.68 18.79 1.16
CA MET A 132 23.83 18.84 2.62
C MET A 132 23.77 17.45 3.27
N PHE A 133 22.88 16.57 2.80
CA PHE A 133 22.79 15.21 3.30
C PHE A 133 24.07 14.42 2.96
N TRP A 134 24.57 14.54 1.73
CA TRP A 134 25.83 13.91 1.32
C TRP A 134 27.05 14.46 2.06
N LEU A 135 27.06 15.75 2.39
CA LEU A 135 28.07 16.33 3.27
C LEU A 135 28.04 15.66 4.65
N ALA A 136 26.85 15.50 5.23
CA ALA A 136 26.68 14.81 6.51
C ALA A 136 27.10 13.32 6.43
N GLU A 137 26.83 12.64 5.31
CA GLU A 137 27.31 11.27 5.05
C GLU A 137 28.83 11.17 5.15
N ALA A 138 29.56 12.05 4.45
CA ALA A 138 31.02 12.04 4.48
C ALA A 138 31.59 12.42 5.86
N GLN A 139 30.97 13.39 6.55
CA GLN A 139 31.35 13.76 7.92
C GLN A 139 31.18 12.58 8.88
N TYR A 140 30.04 11.87 8.80
CA TYR A 140 29.77 10.71 9.63
C TYR A 140 30.69 9.53 9.29
N ALA A 141 30.97 9.30 8.00
CA ALA A 141 31.92 8.28 7.54
C ALA A 141 33.33 8.46 8.13
N LEU A 142 33.72 9.71 8.42
CA LEU A 142 34.99 10.08 9.04
C LEU A 142 34.94 10.09 10.59
N GLY A 143 33.85 9.60 11.20
CA GLY A 143 33.64 9.57 12.64
C GLY A 143 33.11 10.88 13.26
N GLY A 144 32.81 11.89 12.45
CA GLY A 144 32.35 13.21 12.88
C GLY A 144 30.85 13.29 13.17
N LYS A 145 30.35 12.60 14.21
CA LYS A 145 28.91 12.62 14.59
C LYS A 145 28.39 14.04 14.86
N GLU A 146 29.14 14.86 15.57
CA GLU A 146 28.72 16.23 15.90
C GLU A 146 28.64 17.14 14.66
N ALA A 147 29.64 17.06 13.79
CA ALA A 147 29.68 17.81 12.53
C ALA A 147 28.52 17.40 11.62
N ALA A 148 28.31 16.08 11.44
CA ALA A 148 27.16 15.55 10.71
C ALA A 148 25.83 16.04 11.31
N GLY A 149 25.70 15.98 12.64
CA GLY A 149 24.51 16.47 13.35
C GLY A 149 24.25 17.96 13.14
N ALA A 150 25.30 18.80 13.13
CA ALA A 150 25.18 20.22 12.83
C ALA A 150 24.70 20.45 11.39
N THR A 151 25.30 19.77 10.41
CA THR A 151 24.89 19.82 9.00
C THR A 151 23.43 19.40 8.81
N LEU A 152 23.01 18.30 9.44
CA LEU A 152 21.64 17.80 9.37
C LEU A 152 20.64 18.77 10.02
N ARG A 153 20.98 19.40 11.15
CA ARG A 153 20.13 20.44 11.77
C ARG A 153 19.96 21.65 10.85
N THR A 154 21.03 22.08 10.18
CA THR A 154 20.95 23.14 9.17
C THR A 154 20.05 22.73 8.00
N LEU A 155 20.16 21.48 7.53
CA LEU A 155 19.29 20.94 6.48
C LEU A 155 17.81 20.98 6.90
N VAL A 156 17.49 20.39 8.06
CA VAL A 156 16.11 20.33 8.58
C VAL A 156 15.56 21.73 8.88
N GLY A 157 16.40 22.64 9.37
CA GLY A 157 16.04 24.04 9.65
C GLY A 157 15.61 24.83 8.41
N ARG A 158 15.97 24.38 7.20
CA ARG A 158 15.47 24.96 5.94
C ARG A 158 13.97 24.74 5.73
N ASN A 159 13.37 23.75 6.40
CA ASN A 159 11.96 23.40 6.30
C ASN A 159 11.48 23.14 4.84
N ALA A 160 12.37 22.60 4.01
CA ALA A 160 12.11 22.28 2.62
C ALA A 160 11.26 20.99 2.47
N ASN A 161 10.23 21.03 1.62
CA ASN A 161 9.53 19.82 1.20
C ASN A 161 10.29 19.12 0.07
N THR A 162 10.95 18.01 0.40
CA THR A 162 11.74 17.21 -0.55
C THR A 162 11.07 15.90 -0.95
N ALA A 163 9.82 15.66 -0.54
CA ALA A 163 9.08 14.47 -0.92
C ALA A 163 8.84 14.44 -2.43
N ARG A 164 9.35 13.40 -3.11
CA ARG A 164 9.21 13.19 -4.56
C ARG A 164 8.93 11.72 -4.85
N ARG A 165 8.09 11.45 -5.85
CA ARG A 165 7.79 10.07 -6.28
C ARG A 165 9.06 9.39 -6.81
N ARG A 166 9.39 8.20 -6.28
CA ARG A 166 10.57 7.39 -6.67
C ARG A 166 11.92 8.09 -6.47
N GLN A 167 11.99 9.03 -5.54
CA GLN A 167 13.19 9.82 -5.26
C GLN A 167 13.35 9.96 -3.73
N PRO A 168 14.57 10.07 -3.19
CA PRO A 168 14.76 10.23 -1.75
C PRO A 168 14.13 11.53 -1.21
N ASP A 169 13.45 11.43 -0.08
CA ASP A 169 13.06 12.60 0.72
C ASP A 169 14.22 12.97 1.67
N TRP A 170 15.05 13.92 1.25
CA TRP A 170 16.27 14.32 1.95
C TRP A 170 16.00 14.95 3.32
N THR A 171 15.00 15.82 3.42
CA THR A 171 14.57 16.41 4.69
C THR A 171 14.10 15.34 5.66
N TRP A 172 13.33 14.36 5.18
CA TRP A 172 12.86 13.26 6.01
C TRP A 172 14.02 12.35 6.46
N LEU A 173 14.92 11.95 5.57
CA LEU A 173 16.12 11.17 5.93
C LEU A 173 16.97 11.89 6.98
N ALA A 174 17.12 13.20 6.86
CA ALA A 174 17.85 14.01 7.83
C ALA A 174 17.19 14.01 9.22
N ARG A 175 15.86 14.08 9.29
CA ARG A 175 15.10 13.96 10.55
C ARG A 175 15.31 12.59 11.19
N CYS A 176 15.28 11.51 10.40
CA CYS A 176 15.57 10.17 10.91
C CYS A 176 16.99 10.06 11.48
N ALA A 177 18.00 10.58 10.76
CA ALA A 177 19.39 10.56 11.25
C ALA A 177 19.56 11.37 12.55
N LEU A 178 18.94 12.55 12.65
CA LEU A 178 18.98 13.36 13.88
C LEU A 178 18.33 12.65 15.06
N ARG A 179 17.18 11.97 14.85
CA ARG A 179 16.55 11.19 15.90
C ARG A 179 17.50 10.13 16.47
N VAL A 180 18.18 9.39 15.60
CA VAL A 180 19.18 8.40 16.02
C VAL A 180 20.32 9.07 16.79
N PHE A 181 20.74 10.26 16.40
CA PHE A 181 21.79 11.00 17.11
C PHE A 181 21.36 11.48 18.49
N GLU A 182 20.10 11.85 18.65
CA GLU A 182 19.49 12.46 19.85
C GLU A 182 18.91 11.42 20.82
N GLY A 183 18.66 10.18 20.38
CA GLY A 183 18.24 9.08 21.26
C GLY A 183 16.76 9.11 21.68
N ASN A 184 15.88 9.71 20.88
CA ASN A 184 14.44 9.69 21.15
C ASN A 184 13.82 8.35 20.70
N GLU A 185 13.80 7.38 21.61
CA GLU A 185 13.37 6.00 21.35
C GLU A 185 11.88 5.77 21.76
N PHE A 186 11.08 5.23 20.83
CA PHE A 186 9.71 4.73 21.03
C PHE A 186 8.60 5.72 21.44
N ASP A 187 8.79 7.03 21.31
CA ASP A 187 7.75 8.05 21.60
C ASP A 187 7.59 9.13 20.51
N GLY A 188 7.81 8.74 19.25
CA GLY A 188 7.69 9.64 18.10
C GLY A 188 6.25 10.04 17.76
N LEU A 189 5.32 9.08 17.80
CA LEU A 189 3.88 9.31 17.52
C LEU A 189 3.11 9.78 18.74
N LYS A 190 3.73 9.67 19.93
CA LYS A 190 3.13 10.02 21.23
C LYS A 190 1.88 9.18 21.52
N LEU A 191 1.88 7.90 21.15
CA LEU A 191 0.79 6.96 21.43
C LEU A 191 0.77 6.53 22.91
N PRO A 192 -0.41 6.21 23.47
CA PRO A 192 -1.74 6.43 22.85
C PRO A 192 -2.18 7.89 23.05
N LYS A 193 -2.98 8.41 22.11
CA LYS A 193 -3.65 9.72 22.27
C LYS A 193 -4.97 9.59 23.02
N ASP A 194 -5.81 8.63 22.66
CA ASP A 194 -7.01 8.26 23.42
C ASP A 194 -7.41 6.80 23.18
N THR A 195 -7.74 6.11 24.26
CA THR A 195 -8.24 4.72 24.25
C THR A 195 -9.44 4.55 25.17
N ALA A 196 -10.04 5.66 25.64
CA ALA A 196 -11.09 5.66 26.67
C ALA A 196 -10.70 4.86 27.95
N MET A 197 -9.40 4.83 28.27
CA MET A 197 -8.81 4.03 29.35
C MET A 197 -9.19 2.53 29.27
N LYS A 198 -9.24 1.99 28.07
CA LYS A 198 -9.43 0.56 27.78
C LYS A 198 -8.27 0.05 26.94
N ALA A 199 -7.97 -1.24 27.06
CA ALA A 199 -6.93 -1.86 26.26
C ALA A 199 -7.42 -2.03 24.82
N PHE A 200 -6.50 -1.90 23.87
CA PHE A 200 -6.72 -2.09 22.45
C PHE A 200 -5.54 -2.86 21.82
N PRO A 201 -5.76 -3.79 20.88
CA PRO A 201 -6.97 -4.55 20.60
C PRO A 201 -7.77 -5.03 21.82
N GLU A 202 -9.06 -5.32 21.62
CA GLU A 202 -9.99 -5.80 22.64
C GLU A 202 -9.45 -7.08 23.29
N PRO A 203 -9.26 -7.06 24.62
CA PRO A 203 -8.77 -8.24 25.33
C PRO A 203 -9.72 -9.44 25.25
N ARG A 204 -9.17 -10.64 25.49
CA ARG A 204 -9.98 -11.86 25.62
C ARG A 204 -10.95 -11.81 26.78
N GLN A 205 -10.47 -11.32 27.92
CA GLN A 205 -11.26 -11.14 29.11
C GLN A 205 -10.85 -9.82 29.73
N SER A 206 -11.83 -8.97 30.00
CA SER A 206 -11.61 -7.67 30.61
C SER A 206 -12.75 -7.33 31.57
N VAL A 207 -12.40 -6.76 32.71
CA VAL A 207 -13.32 -6.12 33.66
C VAL A 207 -12.77 -4.73 33.92
N TYR A 208 -13.53 -3.70 33.58
CA TYR A 208 -13.19 -2.32 33.85
C TYR A 208 -14.11 -1.76 34.94
N ARG A 209 -13.55 -1.06 35.90
CA ARG A 209 -14.29 -0.47 37.03
C ARG A 209 -14.20 1.05 36.95
N ASP A 210 -15.25 1.75 37.40
CA ASP A 210 -15.26 3.22 37.45
C ASP A 210 -14.59 3.73 38.73
N LYS A 211 -13.38 3.21 38.97
CA LYS A 211 -12.48 3.61 40.05
C LYS A 211 -11.16 4.01 39.41
N PHE A 212 -10.64 5.17 39.82
CA PHE A 212 -9.50 5.81 39.19
C PHE A 212 -8.49 6.22 40.25
N THR A 213 -7.21 6.06 39.91
CA THR A 213 -6.09 6.52 40.76
C THR A 213 -5.25 7.53 39.98
N THR A 214 -5.04 8.72 40.53
CA THR A 214 -4.13 9.72 39.93
C THR A 214 -2.68 9.30 40.15
N LEU A 215 -1.87 9.38 39.10
CA LEU A 215 -0.46 9.03 39.09
C LEU A 215 0.39 10.29 39.05
N HIS A 216 1.14 10.53 40.12
CA HIS A 216 2.20 11.56 40.17
C HIS A 216 3.59 10.93 40.09
N ALA A 217 3.77 9.83 40.80
CA ALA A 217 4.96 9.01 40.75
C ALA A 217 4.58 7.52 40.85
N VAL A 218 5.41 6.66 40.27
CA VAL A 218 5.26 5.21 40.30
C VAL A 218 6.58 4.52 40.66
N LYS A 219 6.48 3.42 41.41
CA LYS A 219 7.58 2.51 41.71
C LYS A 219 7.53 1.33 40.75
N LEU A 220 8.67 0.90 40.23
CA LEU A 220 8.75 -0.32 39.42
C LEU A 220 9.24 -1.50 40.26
N ALA A 221 8.55 -2.62 40.20
CA ALA A 221 8.98 -3.88 40.79
C ALA A 221 9.11 -4.94 39.69
N LEU A 222 10.31 -5.48 39.48
CA LEU A 222 10.63 -6.32 38.33
C LEU A 222 10.97 -7.74 38.77
N LYS A 223 10.43 -8.74 38.07
CA LYS A 223 10.83 -10.16 38.20
C LYS A 223 11.02 -10.76 36.81
N GLY A 224 12.20 -11.31 36.53
CA GLY A 224 12.48 -11.97 35.24
C GLY A 224 12.57 -11.02 34.03
N VAL A 225 12.61 -9.70 34.26
CA VAL A 225 12.78 -8.63 33.26
C VAL A 225 13.97 -7.76 33.66
N ALA A 226 14.88 -7.48 32.72
CA ALA A 226 16.07 -6.67 32.98
C ALA A 226 15.74 -5.17 33.07
N GLU A 227 16.46 -4.40 33.88
CA GLU A 227 16.18 -2.96 34.07
C GLU A 227 16.33 -2.11 32.80
N ASN A 228 17.19 -2.54 31.88
CA ASN A 228 17.46 -1.91 30.60
C ASN A 228 16.66 -2.50 29.42
N ASP A 229 15.69 -3.40 29.70
CA ASP A 229 14.82 -3.99 28.67
C ASP A 229 14.08 -2.88 27.90
N ALA A 230 13.95 -3.07 26.58
CA ALA A 230 13.34 -2.09 25.68
C ALA A 230 11.88 -1.80 26.02
N ARG A 231 11.16 -2.79 26.56
CA ARG A 231 9.76 -2.66 26.99
C ARG A 231 9.66 -1.74 28.20
N LEU A 232 10.67 -1.75 29.07
CA LEU A 232 10.77 -0.80 30.19
C LEU A 232 11.22 0.58 29.71
N ARG A 233 12.10 0.69 28.71
CA ARG A 233 12.42 1.98 28.09
C ARG A 233 11.19 2.62 27.45
N LEU A 234 10.40 1.85 26.70
CA LEU A 234 9.09 2.27 26.18
C LEU A 234 8.20 2.78 27.32
N LEU A 235 7.97 1.97 28.36
CA LEU A 235 7.14 2.37 29.51
C LEU A 235 7.63 3.68 30.15
N LYS A 236 8.94 3.78 30.46
CA LYS A 236 9.55 4.95 31.10
C LYS A 236 9.43 6.19 30.22
N ALA A 237 9.66 6.08 28.91
CA ALA A 237 9.54 7.19 27.97
C ALA A 237 8.12 7.77 27.98
N LYS A 238 7.09 6.89 27.94
CA LYS A 238 5.68 7.30 27.99
C LYS A 238 5.31 7.94 29.32
N LEU A 239 5.67 7.31 30.44
CA LEU A 239 5.40 7.88 31.77
C LEU A 239 6.05 9.26 31.93
N THR A 240 7.29 9.41 31.46
CA THR A 240 8.00 10.69 31.48
C THR A 240 7.28 11.75 30.64
N ARG A 241 6.83 11.40 29.43
CA ARG A 241 6.01 12.30 28.59
C ARG A 241 4.74 12.76 29.32
N LEU A 242 4.10 11.86 30.06
CA LEU A 242 2.89 12.16 30.86
C LEU A 242 3.21 12.92 32.16
N GLY A 243 4.48 13.21 32.46
CA GLY A 243 4.88 13.85 33.72
C GLY A 243 4.71 12.97 34.95
N ILE A 244 4.72 11.64 34.78
CA ILE A 244 4.66 10.65 35.86
C ILE A 244 6.09 10.23 36.20
N VAL A 245 6.54 10.52 37.41
CA VAL A 245 7.92 10.26 37.85
C VAL A 245 8.11 8.79 38.23
N VAL A 246 9.21 8.17 37.78
CA VAL A 246 9.58 6.83 38.28
C VAL A 246 10.48 6.99 39.52
N SER A 247 10.04 6.47 40.68
CA SER A 247 10.73 6.63 41.95
C SER A 247 10.43 5.48 42.93
N ASP A 248 11.45 5.00 43.65
CA ASP A 248 11.30 3.95 44.67
C ASP A 248 10.48 4.38 45.90
N ALA A 249 10.31 5.69 46.10
CA ALA A 249 9.50 6.27 47.18
C ALA A 249 8.01 6.43 46.80
N ALA A 250 7.63 6.12 45.56
CA ALA A 250 6.26 6.28 45.10
C ALA A 250 5.30 5.28 45.79
N ALA A 251 4.11 5.76 46.16
CA ALA A 251 3.07 4.95 46.77
C ALA A 251 2.46 3.94 45.78
N PHE A 252 2.31 4.33 44.51
CA PHE A 252 1.75 3.45 43.47
C PHE A 252 2.83 2.54 42.88
N THR A 253 2.63 1.23 42.92
CA THR A 253 3.60 0.25 42.39
C THR A 253 3.12 -0.37 41.09
N ILE A 254 3.98 -0.40 40.08
CA ILE A 254 3.82 -1.20 38.85
C ILE A 254 4.74 -2.41 38.95
N SER A 255 4.17 -3.58 39.18
CA SER A 255 4.89 -4.86 39.19
C SER A 255 4.86 -5.49 37.80
N ILE A 256 6.02 -5.88 37.27
CA ILE A 256 6.15 -6.53 35.96
C ILE A 256 6.93 -7.83 36.15
N GLU A 257 6.26 -8.94 35.88
CA GLU A 257 6.78 -10.28 36.09
C GLU A 257 6.73 -11.03 34.75
N ARG A 258 7.89 -11.55 34.31
CA ARG A 258 7.98 -12.55 33.24
C ARG A 258 8.16 -13.91 33.88
N ASP A 259 7.16 -14.77 33.74
CA ASP A 259 7.09 -16.08 34.40
C ASP A 259 6.42 -17.10 33.47
N SER A 260 7.04 -18.25 33.25
CA SER A 260 6.42 -19.33 32.47
C SER A 260 5.15 -19.86 33.15
N GLY A 261 5.00 -19.68 34.47
CA GLY A 261 3.79 -19.98 35.23
C GLY A 261 2.76 -18.83 35.28
N ALA A 262 2.86 -17.81 34.42
CA ALA A 262 1.89 -16.73 34.38
C ALA A 262 0.44 -17.24 34.14
N PRO A 263 -0.60 -16.54 34.62
CA PRO A 263 -1.99 -17.01 34.56
C PRO A 263 -2.53 -17.32 33.16
N VAL A 264 -1.95 -16.69 32.13
CA VAL A 264 -2.28 -16.97 30.73
C VAL A 264 -1.19 -17.88 30.15
N GLU A 265 -1.56 -19.13 29.84
CA GLU A 265 -0.61 -20.14 29.36
C GLU A 265 -0.23 -19.99 27.87
N LYS A 266 -1.02 -19.21 27.12
CA LYS A 266 -0.81 -18.99 25.69
C LYS A 266 0.45 -18.16 25.42
N LYS A 267 1.12 -18.43 24.30
CA LYS A 267 2.25 -17.60 23.80
C LYS A 267 1.80 -16.15 23.65
N GLU A 268 2.69 -15.22 23.96
CA GLU A 268 2.43 -13.78 24.05
C GLU A 268 1.37 -13.39 25.11
N GLY A 269 0.94 -14.34 25.94
CA GLY A 269 -0.12 -14.13 26.93
C GLY A 269 0.33 -13.30 28.12
N TYR A 270 -0.59 -12.48 28.64
CA TYR A 270 -0.37 -11.71 29.85
C TYR A 270 -1.66 -11.51 30.65
N ALA A 271 -1.49 -11.30 31.96
CA ALA A 271 -2.50 -10.82 32.87
C ALA A 271 -2.13 -9.41 33.34
N LEU A 272 -3.09 -8.48 33.32
CA LEU A 272 -2.95 -7.14 33.89
C LEU A 272 -4.05 -6.91 34.93
N SER A 273 -3.66 -6.52 36.14
CA SER A 273 -4.61 -6.09 37.18
C SER A 273 -4.21 -4.72 37.72
N VAL A 274 -5.17 -3.80 37.79
CA VAL A 274 -5.03 -2.50 38.45
C VAL A 274 -6.07 -2.42 39.56
N ALA A 275 -5.61 -2.38 40.80
CA ALA A 275 -6.45 -2.27 41.99
C ALA A 275 -5.61 -1.81 43.18
N ASP A 276 -6.24 -1.17 44.16
CA ASP A 276 -5.68 -0.91 45.49
C ASP A 276 -4.28 -0.27 45.48
N GLY A 277 -4.09 0.74 44.62
CA GLY A 277 -2.83 1.48 44.55
C GLY A 277 -1.67 0.71 43.89
N LYS A 278 -1.96 -0.36 43.15
CA LYS A 278 -0.94 -1.12 42.39
C LYS A 278 -1.45 -1.56 41.03
N ALA A 279 -0.53 -1.66 40.08
CA ALA A 279 -0.71 -2.37 38.82
C ALA A 279 0.21 -3.60 38.81
N ARG A 280 -0.26 -4.74 38.32
CA ARG A 280 0.54 -5.95 38.16
C ARG A 280 0.38 -6.52 36.76
N ILE A 281 1.50 -6.72 36.07
CA ILE A 281 1.62 -7.43 34.82
C ILE A 281 2.29 -8.77 35.11
N ALA A 282 1.62 -9.88 34.84
CA ALA A 282 2.19 -11.22 34.85
C ALA A 282 2.15 -11.79 33.43
N ALA A 283 3.31 -11.91 32.79
CA ALA A 283 3.45 -12.25 31.38
C ALA A 283 4.14 -13.61 31.18
N ARG A 284 3.64 -14.38 30.22
CA ARG A 284 4.15 -15.72 29.89
C ARG A 284 5.56 -15.69 29.29
N ASP A 285 5.83 -14.70 28.46
CA ASP A 285 7.09 -14.54 27.74
C ASP A 285 7.41 -13.05 27.52
N ALA A 286 8.52 -12.78 26.83
CA ALA A 286 8.96 -11.42 26.56
C ALA A 286 7.93 -10.63 25.73
N GLN A 287 7.22 -11.28 24.81
CA GLN A 287 6.22 -10.61 23.98
C GLN A 287 4.98 -10.25 24.81
N GLY A 288 4.55 -11.13 25.73
CA GLY A 288 3.51 -10.83 26.71
C GLY A 288 3.86 -9.65 27.62
N VAL A 289 5.14 -9.44 27.96
CA VAL A 289 5.56 -8.24 28.71
C VAL A 289 5.27 -6.98 27.89
N LEU A 290 5.57 -6.97 26.59
CA LEU A 290 5.29 -5.80 25.74
C LEU A 290 3.79 -5.52 25.69
N TRP A 291 2.96 -6.54 25.47
CA TRP A 291 1.50 -6.40 25.38
C TRP A 291 0.86 -5.96 26.69
N GLY A 292 1.38 -6.46 27.82
CA GLY A 292 0.98 -5.99 29.15
C GLY A 292 1.35 -4.52 29.38
N VAL A 293 2.56 -4.11 29.00
CA VAL A 293 3.02 -2.70 29.10
C VAL A 293 2.16 -1.79 28.21
N VAL A 294 1.88 -2.18 26.97
CA VAL A 294 1.01 -1.41 26.06
C VAL A 294 -0.38 -1.27 26.65
N SER A 295 -0.97 -2.36 27.16
CA SER A 295 -2.32 -2.32 27.75
C SER A 295 -2.38 -1.51 29.03
N LEU A 296 -1.32 -1.54 29.85
CA LEU A 296 -1.16 -0.66 31.01
C LEU A 296 -1.18 0.82 30.60
N LEU A 297 -0.43 1.17 29.55
CA LEU A 297 -0.38 2.53 29.02
C LEU A 297 -1.73 2.98 28.46
N GLN A 298 -2.49 2.07 27.85
CA GLN A 298 -3.82 2.34 27.31
C GLN A 298 -4.92 2.48 28.38
N VAL A 299 -4.71 2.01 29.61
CA VAL A 299 -5.65 2.23 30.73
C VAL A 299 -5.31 3.47 31.55
N ILE A 300 -4.28 4.22 31.14
CA ILE A 300 -3.92 5.53 31.68
C ILE A 300 -4.54 6.61 30.79
N ASP A 301 -5.25 7.55 31.41
CA ASP A 301 -5.69 8.80 30.80
C ASP A 301 -4.48 9.73 30.63
N PRO A 302 -4.07 10.05 29.38
CA PRO A 302 -2.88 10.86 29.17
C PRO A 302 -3.07 12.32 29.59
N GLU A 303 -4.29 12.84 29.59
CA GLU A 303 -4.57 14.23 29.97
C GLU A 303 -4.67 14.38 31.50
N GLN A 304 -5.41 13.48 32.14
CA GLN A 304 -5.66 13.56 33.58
C GLN A 304 -4.62 12.82 34.43
N ARG A 305 -3.75 12.02 33.80
CA ARG A 305 -2.74 11.17 34.47
C ARG A 305 -3.39 10.24 35.50
N ARG A 306 -4.57 9.72 35.19
CA ARG A 306 -5.29 8.76 36.05
C ARG A 306 -5.29 7.39 35.40
N ILE A 307 -5.09 6.35 36.18
CA ILE A 307 -5.21 4.96 35.75
C ILE A 307 -6.56 4.41 36.20
N ARG A 308 -7.21 3.63 35.33
CA ARG A 308 -8.48 2.97 35.62
C ARG A 308 -8.26 1.58 36.24
N ASP A 309 -9.03 1.26 37.28
CA ASP A 309 -9.05 -0.08 37.86
C ASP A 309 -9.57 -1.10 36.85
N CYS A 310 -8.83 -2.21 36.68
CA CYS A 310 -9.17 -3.25 35.72
C CYS A 310 -8.60 -4.63 36.09
N GLU A 311 -9.18 -5.66 35.49
CA GLU A 311 -8.62 -7.01 35.39
C GLU A 311 -8.68 -7.45 33.93
N ILE A 312 -7.55 -7.90 33.41
CA ILE A 312 -7.40 -8.28 32.00
C ILE A 312 -6.61 -9.60 31.95
N LEU A 313 -7.12 -10.58 31.21
CA LEU A 313 -6.39 -11.78 30.78
C LEU A 313 -6.44 -11.81 29.25
N ASP A 314 -5.28 -11.84 28.61
CA ASP A 314 -5.23 -11.53 27.18
C ASP A 314 -4.10 -12.24 26.41
N TRP A 315 -4.39 -12.56 25.14
CA TRP A 315 -3.51 -13.26 24.19
C TRP A 315 -4.10 -13.19 22.76
N PRO A 316 -3.27 -13.27 21.70
CA PRO A 316 -3.74 -13.19 20.31
C PRO A 316 -4.37 -14.49 19.78
N ASP A 317 -5.26 -14.40 18.78
CA ASP A 317 -5.73 -15.53 17.96
C ASP A 317 -4.72 -15.89 16.86
N THR A 318 -4.09 -14.88 16.26
CA THR A 318 -3.18 -15.04 15.13
C THR A 318 -1.74 -14.84 15.57
N GLU A 319 -0.88 -15.81 15.25
CA GLU A 319 0.52 -15.79 15.68
C GLU A 319 1.30 -14.66 15.02
N GLN A 320 1.42 -14.61 13.69
CA GLN A 320 2.10 -13.53 12.98
C GLN A 320 1.09 -12.58 12.33
N ARG A 321 1.14 -11.31 12.73
CA ARG A 321 0.13 -10.31 12.40
C ARG A 321 0.78 -8.96 12.21
N GLY A 322 0.43 -8.30 11.12
CA GLY A 322 1.15 -7.13 10.68
C GLY A 322 0.56 -6.43 9.48
N PHE A 323 1.37 -5.51 8.96
CA PHE A 323 1.08 -4.71 7.79
C PHE A 323 2.36 -4.49 6.98
N LEU A 324 2.15 -4.26 5.70
CA LEU A 324 3.15 -3.68 4.83
C LEU A 324 3.10 -2.17 5.02
N ASN A 325 4.25 -1.52 4.89
CA ASN A 325 4.34 -0.09 5.08
C ASN A 325 5.36 0.56 4.15
N SER A 326 5.06 1.76 3.67
CA SER A 326 6.10 2.68 3.20
C SER A 326 6.85 3.26 4.37
N PHE A 327 8.18 3.08 4.37
CA PHE A 327 9.04 3.32 5.54
C PHE A 327 8.55 4.50 6.38
N SER A 328 8.09 4.20 7.60
CA SER A 328 7.81 5.21 8.62
C SER A 328 8.72 4.95 9.81
N ASP A 329 9.46 5.99 10.21
CA ASP A 329 10.38 5.94 11.33
C ASP A 329 9.70 5.57 12.66
N ASP A 330 8.37 5.75 12.73
CA ASP A 330 7.59 5.45 13.92
C ASP A 330 6.82 4.12 13.84
N SER A 331 7.10 3.30 12.82
CA SER A 331 6.52 1.96 12.66
C SER A 331 6.64 1.06 13.90
N PRO A 332 7.75 1.04 14.67
CA PRO A 332 7.84 0.19 15.87
C PRO A 332 6.81 0.57 16.94
N GLU A 333 6.64 1.88 17.19
CA GLU A 333 5.67 2.37 18.16
C GLU A 333 4.24 2.07 17.68
N TYR A 334 3.94 2.36 16.42
CA TYR A 334 2.63 2.06 15.85
C TYR A 334 2.31 0.57 15.92
N ALA A 335 3.21 -0.30 15.47
CA ALA A 335 3.02 -1.75 15.54
C ALA A 335 2.79 -2.23 16.99
N ALA A 336 3.57 -1.72 17.95
CA ALA A 336 3.40 -2.08 19.36
C ALA A 336 2.01 -1.72 19.90
N PHE A 337 1.52 -0.51 19.62
CA PHE A 337 0.20 -0.04 20.08
C PHE A 337 -0.99 -0.65 19.34
N GLN A 338 -0.76 -1.21 18.15
CA GLN A 338 -1.73 -2.08 17.46
C GLN A 338 -1.56 -3.56 17.85
N LYS A 339 -0.64 -3.87 18.78
CA LYS A 339 -0.20 -5.23 19.15
C LYS A 339 0.14 -6.10 17.93
N MET A 340 0.70 -5.53 16.87
CA MET A 340 1.18 -6.27 15.68
C MET A 340 2.67 -6.60 15.84
N ASN A 341 3.06 -7.84 15.52
CA ASN A 341 4.40 -8.36 15.77
C ASN A 341 5.24 -8.55 14.51
N SER A 342 4.71 -8.22 13.33
CA SER A 342 5.49 -8.19 12.10
C SER A 342 5.16 -6.97 11.25
N VAL A 343 6.18 -6.41 10.61
CA VAL A 343 6.05 -5.33 9.63
C VAL A 343 6.98 -5.60 8.47
N MET A 344 6.48 -5.39 7.25
CA MET A 344 7.29 -5.38 6.04
C MET A 344 7.38 -3.95 5.51
N LEU A 345 8.59 -3.45 5.28
CA LEU A 345 8.80 -2.11 4.73
C LEU A 345 9.05 -2.20 3.22
N ASP A 346 8.12 -1.68 2.41
CA ASP A 346 8.18 -1.64 0.94
C ASP A 346 9.21 -0.62 0.42
N HIS A 347 9.74 0.20 1.33
CA HIS A 347 10.80 1.15 1.07
C HIS A 347 11.73 1.14 2.28
N CYS A 348 13.01 1.40 2.08
CA CYS A 348 13.94 1.63 3.17
C CYS A 348 15.05 2.62 2.78
N PRO A 349 15.72 3.26 3.76
CA PRO A 349 16.80 4.21 3.50
C PRO A 349 17.89 3.66 2.56
N VAL A 350 18.12 2.34 2.59
CA VAL A 350 19.15 1.64 1.82
C VAL A 350 18.63 0.98 0.51
N ASP A 351 17.43 1.34 0.06
CA ASP A 351 16.87 0.88 -1.22
C ASP A 351 17.83 1.11 -2.39
N ASN A 352 17.70 0.32 -3.46
CA ASN A 352 18.53 0.45 -4.66
C ASN A 352 20.04 0.33 -4.41
N ASN A 353 20.44 -0.46 -3.42
CA ASN A 353 21.83 -0.66 -2.99
C ASN A 353 22.51 0.55 -2.34
N HIS A 354 21.75 1.54 -1.85
CA HIS A 354 22.30 2.74 -1.21
C HIS A 354 22.71 2.50 0.25
N PHE A 355 23.60 1.52 0.49
CA PHE A 355 24.21 1.27 1.80
C PHE A 355 25.30 2.31 2.12
N THR A 356 24.91 3.57 2.25
CA THR A 356 25.78 4.64 2.74
C THR A 356 25.80 4.67 4.26
N PRO A 357 26.80 5.29 4.90
CA PRO A 357 26.93 5.31 6.37
C PRO A 357 25.68 5.75 7.15
N LEU A 358 25.08 6.92 6.87
CA LEU A 358 23.89 7.40 7.59
C LEU A 358 22.65 6.58 7.22
N ARG A 359 22.43 6.24 5.95
CA ARG A 359 21.28 5.40 5.56
C ARG A 359 21.32 4.02 6.22
N THR A 360 22.50 3.42 6.29
CA THR A 360 22.74 2.14 6.99
C THR A 360 22.48 2.28 8.47
N MET A 361 22.93 3.38 9.11
CA MET A 361 22.63 3.67 10.50
C MET A 361 21.13 3.80 10.76
N ILE A 362 20.39 4.54 9.91
CA ILE A 362 18.93 4.70 10.05
C ILE A 362 18.24 3.33 9.94
N ALA A 363 18.59 2.53 8.93
CA ALA A 363 18.02 1.20 8.74
C ALA A 363 18.37 0.23 9.90
N ALA A 364 19.61 0.29 10.41
CA ALA A 364 20.03 -0.53 11.53
C ALA A 364 19.32 -0.14 12.84
N ASP A 365 19.11 1.15 13.09
CA ASP A 365 18.39 1.63 14.25
C ASP A 365 16.91 1.20 14.24
N MET A 366 16.25 1.28 13.08
CA MET A 366 14.90 0.77 12.90
C MET A 366 14.81 -0.73 13.21
N ALA A 367 15.70 -1.54 12.62
CA ALA A 367 15.73 -2.97 12.84
C ALA A 367 16.01 -3.35 14.30
N ARG A 368 16.95 -2.65 14.94
CA ARG A 368 17.23 -2.78 16.37
C ARG A 368 15.99 -2.49 17.22
N ARG A 369 15.27 -1.40 16.95
CA ARG A 369 14.04 -1.04 17.69
C ARG A 369 12.95 -2.10 17.57
N PHE A 370 12.78 -2.71 16.39
CA PHE A 370 11.88 -3.85 16.21
C PHE A 370 12.34 -5.07 17.02
N ASP A 371 13.60 -5.49 16.84
CA ASP A 371 14.17 -6.67 17.48
C ASP A 371 14.16 -6.58 19.02
N GLU A 372 14.56 -5.44 19.57
CA GLU A 372 14.58 -5.19 21.00
C GLU A 372 13.19 -5.29 21.65
N LEU A 373 12.13 -4.94 20.92
CA LEU A 373 10.75 -5.12 21.34
C LEU A 373 10.24 -6.56 21.15
N GLY A 374 10.97 -7.42 20.42
CA GLY A 374 10.56 -8.76 20.03
C GLY A 374 9.72 -8.81 18.74
N LEU A 375 9.67 -7.71 18.01
CA LEU A 375 8.92 -7.58 16.75
C LEU A 375 9.80 -8.01 15.57
N THR A 376 9.17 -8.48 14.49
CA THR A 376 9.87 -8.90 13.28
C THR A 376 9.77 -7.82 12.20
N LEU A 377 10.92 -7.36 11.71
CA LEU A 377 11.01 -6.44 10.57
C LEU A 377 11.47 -7.18 9.32
N PHE A 378 10.80 -6.95 8.19
CA PHE A 378 11.25 -7.38 6.87
C PHE A 378 11.56 -6.16 6.00
N TYR A 379 12.76 -6.10 5.43
CA TYR A 379 13.10 -5.11 4.41
C TYR A 379 12.78 -5.64 3.01
N TYR A 380 12.18 -4.79 2.18
CA TYR A 380 11.89 -5.11 0.80
C TYR A 380 13.13 -5.02 -0.09
N CYS A 381 13.47 -6.13 -0.73
CA CYS A 381 14.66 -6.23 -1.58
C CYS A 381 14.38 -5.98 -3.07
N VAL A 382 13.52 -5.01 -3.41
CA VAL A 382 13.03 -4.76 -4.79
C VAL A 382 14.14 -4.68 -5.84
N TRP A 383 15.30 -4.20 -5.44
CA TRP A 383 16.30 -3.68 -6.34
C TRP A 383 17.18 -4.77 -6.99
N PHE A 384 17.22 -6.00 -6.48
CA PHE A 384 17.90 -7.14 -7.15
C PHE A 384 16.97 -8.31 -7.45
N THR A 385 15.68 -8.11 -7.24
CA THR A 385 14.63 -9.13 -7.37
C THR A 385 13.57 -8.69 -8.39
N GLN A 386 13.16 -7.42 -8.37
CA GLN A 386 12.23 -6.83 -9.33
C GLN A 386 12.86 -5.89 -10.35
N CYS A 387 13.78 -5.03 -9.91
CA CYS A 387 14.55 -4.21 -10.82
C CYS A 387 15.54 -5.11 -11.56
N GLU A 388 15.59 -4.98 -12.89
CA GLU A 388 16.68 -5.49 -13.73
C GLU A 388 16.80 -7.01 -13.94
N GLN A 389 15.92 -7.83 -13.33
CA GLN A 389 15.90 -9.29 -13.45
C GLN A 389 17.29 -9.94 -13.53
N LEU A 390 18.14 -9.70 -12.51
CA LEU A 390 19.48 -10.29 -12.44
C LEU A 390 19.42 -11.80 -12.75
N PRO A 391 20.15 -12.28 -13.79
CA PRO A 391 20.06 -13.66 -14.23
C PRO A 391 20.51 -14.59 -13.10
N ILE A 392 19.65 -15.56 -12.77
CA ILE A 392 19.91 -16.61 -11.79
C ILE A 392 21.09 -17.48 -12.23
N CYS A 393 21.23 -17.73 -13.53
CA CYS A 393 22.29 -18.58 -14.08
C CYS A 393 23.68 -17.94 -14.04
N GLU A 394 23.81 -16.62 -13.84
CA GLU A 394 25.11 -15.94 -13.75
C GLU A 394 25.76 -16.25 -12.39
N PRO A 395 26.95 -16.91 -12.37
CA PRO A 395 27.58 -17.34 -11.12
C PRO A 395 27.82 -16.23 -10.08
N ARG A 396 27.98 -14.97 -10.53
CA ARG A 396 28.18 -13.81 -9.65
C ARG A 396 26.91 -13.38 -8.90
N THR A 397 25.72 -13.75 -9.39
CA THR A 397 24.43 -13.30 -8.82
C THR A 397 24.14 -13.92 -7.46
N LEU A 398 24.39 -15.22 -7.27
CA LEU A 398 24.09 -15.91 -6.01
C LEU A 398 24.92 -15.38 -4.82
N PRO A 399 26.27 -15.29 -4.90
CA PRO A 399 27.07 -14.72 -3.82
C PRO A 399 26.68 -13.27 -3.50
N PHE A 400 26.34 -12.50 -4.53
CA PHE A 400 25.87 -11.13 -4.36
C PHE A 400 24.56 -11.04 -3.57
N ARG A 401 23.54 -11.84 -3.95
CA ARG A 401 22.25 -11.86 -3.26
C ARG A 401 22.38 -12.36 -1.82
N ILE A 402 23.26 -13.35 -1.56
CA ILE A 402 23.61 -13.78 -0.21
C ILE A 402 24.20 -12.61 0.59
N GLU A 403 25.19 -11.92 0.05
CA GLU A 403 25.83 -10.79 0.74
C GLU A 403 24.85 -9.63 0.99
N ALA A 404 23.99 -9.32 0.02
CA ALA A 404 22.94 -8.32 0.20
C ALA A 404 21.98 -8.70 1.34
N CYS A 405 21.55 -9.97 1.41
CA CYS A 405 20.70 -10.45 2.50
C CYS A 405 21.44 -10.47 3.85
N LYS A 406 22.74 -10.80 3.88
CA LYS A 406 23.56 -10.73 5.10
C LYS A 406 23.65 -9.32 5.67
N ARG A 407 23.64 -8.27 4.84
CA ARG A 407 23.62 -6.88 5.33
C ARG A 407 22.36 -6.60 6.16
N TYR A 408 21.20 -7.10 5.74
CA TYR A 408 19.96 -6.99 6.51
C TYR A 408 19.96 -7.90 7.74
N ALA A 409 20.45 -9.15 7.59
CA ALA A 409 20.57 -10.10 8.70
C ALA A 409 21.47 -9.57 9.83
N LYS A 410 22.57 -8.88 9.49
CA LYS A 410 23.46 -8.21 10.44
C LYS A 410 22.75 -7.13 11.25
N MET A 411 21.75 -6.48 10.68
CA MET A 411 20.89 -5.50 11.38
C MET A 411 19.79 -6.18 12.21
N ARG A 412 19.71 -7.52 12.20
CA ARG A 412 18.64 -8.33 12.80
C ARG A 412 17.27 -8.14 12.13
N ALA A 413 17.27 -7.79 10.85
CA ALA A 413 16.08 -7.75 10.01
C ALA A 413 15.98 -8.98 9.11
N GLY A 414 14.76 -9.38 8.79
CA GLY A 414 14.45 -10.32 7.72
C GLY A 414 14.39 -9.65 6.35
N VAL A 415 14.22 -10.47 5.32
CA VAL A 415 14.08 -10.01 3.92
C VAL A 415 12.74 -10.43 3.35
N TYR A 416 12.03 -9.48 2.73
CA TYR A 416 11.00 -9.78 1.75
C TYR A 416 11.65 -9.88 0.36
N PHE A 417 11.57 -11.07 -0.22
CA PHE A 417 12.13 -11.43 -1.52
C PHE A 417 11.01 -11.58 -2.58
N PRO A 418 10.77 -10.58 -3.42
CA PRO A 418 9.68 -10.59 -4.41
C PRO A 418 10.09 -11.13 -5.79
N PHE A 419 9.29 -11.99 -6.39
CA PHE A 419 9.28 -12.26 -7.84
C PHE A 419 7.92 -11.92 -8.49
N ASP A 420 7.02 -11.30 -7.74
CA ASP A 420 5.75 -10.77 -8.24
C ASP A 420 5.95 -9.70 -9.33
N ASP A 421 5.00 -9.64 -10.27
CA ASP A 421 4.81 -8.66 -11.35
C ASP A 421 5.91 -8.51 -12.42
N VAL A 422 7.13 -8.97 -12.13
CA VAL A 422 8.31 -8.65 -12.95
C VAL A 422 9.12 -9.86 -13.37
N ARG A 423 8.92 -11.05 -12.78
CA ARG A 423 9.72 -12.24 -13.12
C ARG A 423 9.57 -12.66 -14.58
N TYR A 424 8.42 -12.34 -15.20
CA TYR A 424 8.10 -12.65 -16.58
C TYR A 424 8.07 -11.39 -17.47
N PRO A 425 8.52 -11.50 -18.74
CA PRO A 425 9.20 -12.67 -19.32
C PRO A 425 10.51 -12.97 -18.58
N MET A 426 10.90 -14.24 -18.47
CA MET A 426 12.16 -14.60 -17.82
C MET A 426 13.35 -13.98 -18.56
N HIS A 427 14.40 -13.63 -17.81
CA HIS A 427 15.67 -13.23 -18.39
C HIS A 427 16.12 -14.27 -19.46
N PRO A 428 16.56 -13.84 -20.67
CA PRO A 428 16.87 -14.77 -21.76
C PRO A 428 17.90 -15.85 -21.39
N LYS A 429 18.94 -15.48 -20.63
CA LYS A 429 19.94 -16.45 -20.13
C LYS A 429 19.35 -17.51 -19.20
N ASP A 430 18.44 -17.13 -18.30
CA ASP A 430 17.77 -18.08 -17.41
C ASP A 430 16.83 -19.00 -18.18
N LYS A 431 16.11 -18.45 -19.17
CA LYS A 431 15.26 -19.25 -20.06
C LYS A 431 16.09 -20.27 -20.85
N ALA A 432 17.25 -19.88 -21.35
CA ALA A 432 18.17 -20.79 -22.05
C ALA A 432 18.75 -21.87 -21.12
N ALA A 433 19.06 -21.52 -19.88
CA ALA A 433 19.67 -22.43 -18.90
C ALA A 433 18.67 -23.42 -18.26
N TYR A 434 17.43 -22.98 -17.99
CA TYR A 434 16.47 -23.73 -17.16
C TYR A 434 15.14 -24.03 -17.87
N GLY A 435 14.86 -23.39 -19.01
CA GLY A 435 13.60 -23.51 -19.75
C GLY A 435 12.44 -22.74 -19.11
N VAL A 436 12.04 -23.13 -17.91
CA VAL A 436 10.91 -22.58 -17.15
C VAL A 436 11.33 -22.19 -15.73
N ALA A 437 10.61 -21.26 -15.10
CA ALA A 437 11.00 -20.69 -13.82
C ALA A 437 10.84 -21.68 -12.65
N ALA A 438 9.89 -22.63 -12.76
CA ALA A 438 9.71 -23.71 -11.79
C ALA A 438 10.98 -24.54 -11.53
N ASN A 439 11.91 -24.58 -12.50
CA ASN A 439 13.15 -25.36 -12.41
C ASN A 439 14.27 -24.66 -11.64
N CYS A 440 14.19 -23.35 -11.37
CA CYS A 440 15.31 -22.60 -10.80
C CYS A 440 14.96 -21.62 -9.68
N ASP A 441 13.78 -20.99 -9.68
CA ASP A 441 13.48 -19.90 -8.75
C ASP A 441 13.50 -20.37 -7.29
N ALA A 442 12.75 -21.42 -6.94
CA ALA A 442 12.67 -21.94 -5.56
C ALA A 442 14.04 -22.42 -5.05
N LYS A 443 14.80 -23.13 -5.89
CA LYS A 443 16.17 -23.56 -5.56
C LYS A 443 17.09 -22.38 -5.32
N HIS A 444 17.02 -21.34 -6.15
CA HIS A 444 17.87 -20.17 -6.00
C HIS A 444 17.57 -19.40 -4.70
N VAL A 445 16.28 -19.20 -4.39
CA VAL A 445 15.87 -18.57 -3.12
C VAL A 445 16.31 -19.43 -1.92
N ASN A 446 16.20 -20.75 -2.03
CA ASN A 446 16.68 -21.67 -1.00
C ASN A 446 18.20 -21.56 -0.78
N ASP A 447 18.99 -21.53 -1.86
CA ASP A 447 20.46 -21.40 -1.79
C ASP A 447 20.87 -20.05 -1.17
N ILE A 448 20.11 -18.97 -1.41
CA ILE A 448 20.30 -17.68 -0.72
C ILE A 448 20.03 -17.83 0.77
N TYR A 449 18.86 -18.36 1.14
CA TYR A 449 18.45 -18.53 2.54
C TYR A 449 19.47 -19.35 3.33
N LEU A 450 19.83 -20.54 2.84
CA LEU A 450 20.83 -21.40 3.47
C LEU A 450 22.21 -20.75 3.49
N GLY A 451 22.57 -19.97 2.48
CA GLY A 451 23.82 -19.21 2.44
C GLY A 451 23.93 -18.15 3.54
N VAL A 452 22.83 -17.48 3.87
CA VAL A 452 22.76 -16.49 4.96
C VAL A 452 22.76 -17.18 6.34
N LEU A 453 22.02 -18.28 6.49
CA LEU A 453 21.93 -19.03 7.75
C LEU A 453 23.28 -19.55 8.28
N LYS A 454 24.28 -19.73 7.41
CA LYS A 454 25.64 -20.12 7.81
C LYS A 454 26.27 -19.13 8.80
N GLU A 455 25.93 -17.86 8.71
CA GLU A 455 26.45 -16.80 9.59
C GLU A 455 25.37 -16.20 10.50
N TYR A 456 24.11 -16.22 10.05
CA TYR A 456 22.99 -15.61 10.77
C TYR A 456 21.85 -16.64 10.94
N PRO A 457 21.93 -17.54 11.94
CA PRO A 457 20.99 -18.66 12.10
C PRO A 457 19.54 -18.22 12.40
N ASP A 458 19.34 -17.01 12.93
CA ASP A 458 18.02 -16.44 13.23
C ASP A 458 17.41 -15.66 12.04
N PHE A 459 18.07 -15.66 10.88
CA PHE A 459 17.60 -14.93 9.70
C PHE A 459 16.25 -15.44 9.20
N LYS A 460 15.36 -14.50 8.86
CA LYS A 460 14.01 -14.76 8.34
C LYS A 460 13.91 -14.26 6.90
N LEU A 461 13.26 -15.06 6.06
CA LEU A 461 12.97 -14.70 4.67
C LEU A 461 11.51 -15.01 4.37
N ILE A 462 10.84 -14.07 3.69
CA ILE A 462 9.51 -14.29 3.11
C ILE A 462 9.61 -14.11 1.60
N PHE A 463 9.14 -15.12 0.86
CA PHE A 463 9.19 -15.16 -0.60
C PHE A 463 7.82 -14.85 -1.19
N CYS A 464 7.73 -13.90 -2.13
CA CYS A 464 6.53 -13.74 -2.96
C CYS A 464 6.82 -14.34 -4.35
N PRO A 465 6.20 -15.47 -4.71
CA PRO A 465 6.37 -16.06 -6.04
C PRO A 465 5.67 -15.19 -7.11
N PRO A 466 6.01 -15.33 -8.41
CA PRO A 466 5.26 -14.71 -9.49
C PRO A 466 3.79 -15.16 -9.51
N PHE A 467 3.50 -16.40 -9.12
CA PHE A 467 2.15 -16.93 -8.98
C PHE A 467 1.62 -16.79 -7.56
N TYR A 468 1.51 -15.56 -7.06
CA TYR A 468 1.08 -15.26 -5.70
C TYR A 468 -0.46 -15.21 -5.53
N TRP A 469 -1.23 -15.78 -6.45
CA TRP A 469 -2.71 -15.86 -6.42
C TRP A 469 -3.24 -17.15 -7.06
N GLY A 470 -4.51 -17.48 -6.79
CA GLY A 470 -5.21 -18.65 -7.29
C GLY A 470 -6.04 -19.33 -6.18
N PRO A 471 -6.86 -20.34 -6.51
CA PRO A 471 -6.95 -21.00 -7.82
C PRO A 471 -7.89 -20.33 -8.83
N ASP A 472 -8.87 -19.54 -8.38
CA ASP A 472 -10.03 -19.17 -9.21
C ASP A 472 -9.67 -18.26 -10.41
N ALA A 473 -8.84 -17.23 -10.20
CA ALA A 473 -8.43 -16.38 -11.31
C ALA A 473 -7.47 -17.14 -12.22
N ARG A 474 -7.66 -16.94 -13.54
CA ARG A 474 -6.80 -17.52 -14.57
C ARG A 474 -5.32 -17.14 -14.34
N ALA A 475 -4.44 -18.11 -14.49
CA ALA A 475 -3.01 -17.87 -14.59
C ALA A 475 -2.72 -17.09 -15.89
N SER A 476 -2.37 -15.81 -15.77
CA SER A 476 -2.09 -14.92 -16.90
C SER A 476 -0.62 -14.92 -17.34
N LEU A 477 0.22 -15.70 -16.67
CA LEU A 477 1.67 -15.80 -16.92
C LEU A 477 1.97 -17.00 -17.85
N PRO A 478 3.11 -16.99 -18.57
CA PRO A 478 3.39 -17.95 -19.65
C PRO A 478 3.86 -19.34 -19.17
N GLU A 479 3.48 -19.77 -17.97
CA GLU A 479 3.88 -21.04 -17.36
C GLU A 479 2.71 -21.66 -16.57
N ASP A 480 2.75 -22.97 -16.37
CA ASP A 480 1.80 -23.69 -15.52
C ASP A 480 1.95 -23.30 -14.05
N ARG A 481 0.91 -22.69 -13.49
CA ARG A 481 0.91 -22.14 -12.13
C ARG A 481 1.11 -23.23 -11.08
N GLU A 482 0.38 -24.33 -11.21
CA GLU A 482 0.36 -25.43 -10.25
C GLU A 482 1.72 -26.12 -10.19
N ASN A 483 2.37 -26.36 -11.34
CA ASN A 483 3.74 -26.88 -11.41
C ASN A 483 4.76 -25.95 -10.76
N TYR A 484 4.65 -24.63 -10.98
CA TYR A 484 5.52 -23.65 -10.33
C TYR A 484 5.33 -23.64 -8.81
N LEU A 485 4.09 -23.57 -8.32
CA LEU A 485 3.81 -23.58 -6.88
C LEU A 485 4.26 -24.91 -6.24
N ALA A 486 4.09 -26.03 -6.94
CA ALA A 486 4.57 -27.32 -6.47
C ALA A 486 6.11 -27.38 -6.38
N SER A 487 6.86 -26.63 -7.20
CA SER A 487 8.33 -26.59 -7.08
C SER A 487 8.78 -25.86 -5.81
N ILE A 488 8.04 -24.84 -5.36
CA ILE A 488 8.25 -24.22 -4.05
C ILE A 488 8.14 -25.25 -2.93
N GLY A 489 7.08 -26.07 -2.96
CA GLY A 489 6.87 -27.13 -1.97
C GLY A 489 7.98 -28.19 -1.94
N ARG A 490 8.61 -28.46 -3.08
CA ARG A 490 9.70 -29.45 -3.20
C ARG A 490 11.07 -28.90 -2.79
N GLU A 491 11.39 -27.66 -3.19
CA GLU A 491 12.78 -27.16 -3.20
C GLU A 491 13.07 -26.10 -2.12
N LEU A 492 12.06 -25.37 -1.64
CA LEU A 492 12.26 -24.25 -0.71
C LEU A 492 12.17 -24.72 0.74
N ASP A 493 13.15 -24.37 1.59
CA ASP A 493 13.15 -24.69 3.03
C ASP A 493 11.79 -24.32 3.68
N PRO A 494 11.17 -25.21 4.47
CA PRO A 494 9.85 -25.00 5.06
C PRO A 494 9.79 -23.84 6.07
N ARG A 495 10.95 -23.33 6.54
CA ARG A 495 11.04 -22.14 7.41
C ARG A 495 10.89 -20.83 6.64
N VAL A 496 10.97 -20.86 5.30
CA VAL A 496 10.71 -19.69 4.46
C VAL A 496 9.20 -19.53 4.28
N ASP A 497 8.68 -18.38 4.73
CA ASP A 497 7.30 -17.98 4.53
C ASP A 497 7.03 -17.69 3.05
N VAL A 498 5.81 -17.96 2.58
CA VAL A 498 5.43 -17.76 1.16
C VAL A 498 4.15 -16.95 1.07
N TYR A 499 4.22 -15.80 0.40
CA TYR A 499 3.07 -14.92 0.22
C TYR A 499 2.05 -15.49 -0.78
N TRP A 500 0.78 -15.28 -0.45
CA TRP A 500 -0.37 -15.56 -1.30
C TRP A 500 -1.49 -14.54 -1.03
N THR A 501 -2.17 -14.08 -2.08
CA THR A 501 -3.18 -13.02 -2.02
C THR A 501 -4.61 -13.51 -1.95
N GLY A 502 -4.85 -14.80 -2.17
CA GLY A 502 -6.18 -15.38 -2.32
C GLY A 502 -6.44 -15.93 -3.72
N ALA A 503 -7.73 -16.19 -3.99
CA ALA A 503 -8.26 -16.64 -5.28
C ALA A 503 -7.76 -15.84 -6.50
N GLN A 504 -7.44 -14.57 -6.30
CA GLN A 504 -6.98 -13.60 -7.28
C GLN A 504 -6.10 -12.54 -6.60
N VAL A 505 -5.36 -11.75 -7.40
CA VAL A 505 -4.44 -10.69 -6.92
C VAL A 505 -5.10 -9.73 -5.92
N LYS A 506 -6.36 -9.35 -6.17
CA LYS A 506 -7.21 -8.54 -5.27
C LYS A 506 -8.34 -9.38 -4.67
N GLY A 507 -8.02 -10.56 -4.15
CA GLY A 507 -8.96 -11.40 -3.43
C GLY A 507 -9.26 -10.79 -2.08
N LEU A 508 -10.50 -10.33 -1.86
CA LEU A 508 -10.89 -9.81 -0.55
C LEU A 508 -11.16 -10.98 0.40
N ASP A 509 -12.08 -11.86 0.01
CA ASP A 509 -12.41 -13.08 0.73
C ASP A 509 -11.45 -14.23 0.38
N LYS A 510 -11.40 -15.21 1.27
CA LYS A 510 -10.74 -16.51 1.04
C LYS A 510 -11.68 -17.61 1.49
N LYS A 511 -11.72 -18.74 0.79
CA LYS A 511 -12.51 -19.93 1.14
C LYS A 511 -11.61 -21.08 1.59
N PRO A 512 -12.09 -22.02 2.41
CA PRO A 512 -11.28 -23.14 2.90
C PRO A 512 -10.58 -23.93 1.78
N TYR A 513 -11.29 -24.26 0.69
CA TYR A 513 -10.71 -25.01 -0.42
C TYR A 513 -9.57 -24.27 -1.14
N GLN A 514 -9.59 -22.93 -1.13
CA GLN A 514 -8.55 -22.10 -1.77
C GLN A 514 -7.27 -22.13 -0.92
N VAL A 515 -7.43 -22.06 0.40
CA VAL A 515 -6.31 -22.18 1.35
C VAL A 515 -5.73 -23.59 1.31
N GLU A 516 -6.57 -24.62 1.31
CA GLU A 516 -6.15 -26.01 1.16
C GLU A 516 -5.37 -26.24 -0.16
N TRP A 517 -5.89 -25.69 -1.27
CA TRP A 517 -5.24 -25.78 -2.58
C TRP A 517 -3.82 -25.21 -2.56
N VAL A 518 -3.63 -23.99 -2.05
CA VAL A 518 -2.30 -23.39 -2.01
C VAL A 518 -1.40 -24.14 -1.02
N THR A 519 -1.90 -24.46 0.18
CA THR A 519 -1.14 -25.18 1.21
C THR A 519 -0.58 -26.49 0.70
N ARG A 520 -1.38 -27.26 -0.04
CA ARG A 520 -0.94 -28.52 -0.65
C ARG A 520 0.19 -28.31 -1.67
N LEU A 521 0.12 -27.27 -2.49
CA LEU A 521 1.12 -27.00 -3.52
C LEU A 521 2.45 -26.52 -2.92
N ILE A 522 2.41 -25.55 -2.00
CA ILE A 522 3.62 -24.98 -1.41
C ILE A 522 4.16 -25.77 -0.21
N GLY A 523 3.43 -26.80 0.25
CA GLY A 523 3.82 -27.68 1.35
C GLY A 523 3.84 -27.04 2.73
N ARG A 524 3.19 -25.87 2.90
CA ARG A 524 3.15 -25.09 4.16
C ARG A 524 1.92 -24.19 4.23
N LYS A 525 1.61 -23.65 5.41
CA LYS A 525 0.56 -22.63 5.54
C LYS A 525 0.97 -21.36 4.79
N PRO A 526 0.08 -20.74 4.00
CA PRO A 526 0.42 -19.52 3.28
C PRO A 526 0.51 -18.32 4.23
N SER A 527 1.36 -17.37 3.85
CA SER A 527 1.37 -16.02 4.40
C SER A 527 0.44 -15.15 3.56
N ILE A 528 -0.51 -14.45 4.18
CA ILE A 528 -1.48 -13.62 3.48
C ILE A 528 -0.85 -12.27 3.15
N PHE A 529 -0.83 -11.95 1.86
CA PHE A 529 -0.59 -10.61 1.34
C PHE A 529 -1.95 -10.02 0.95
N GLN A 530 -2.56 -9.23 1.84
CA GLN A 530 -3.92 -8.76 1.61
C GLN A 530 -3.93 -7.45 0.80
N ASN A 531 -4.41 -7.52 -0.44
CA ASN A 531 -4.52 -6.37 -1.33
C ASN A 531 -5.91 -5.70 -1.30
N ALA A 532 -5.95 -4.39 -1.54
CA ALA A 532 -7.13 -3.62 -1.97
C ALA A 532 -8.36 -3.63 -1.03
N ILE A 533 -8.13 -3.52 0.28
CA ILE A 533 -9.15 -3.44 1.34
C ILE A 533 -9.96 -2.13 1.34
N ARG A 534 -9.40 -1.10 0.72
CA ARG A 534 -9.97 0.25 0.61
C ARG A 534 -11.32 0.23 -0.15
N PRO A 535 -12.47 0.42 0.55
CA PRO A 535 -13.79 0.18 -0.03
C PRO A 535 -14.17 1.27 -1.04
N HIS A 536 -13.69 2.50 -0.84
CA HIS A 536 -14.08 3.70 -1.59
C HIS A 536 -13.19 3.93 -2.82
N ASN A 537 -13.28 3.07 -3.84
CA ASN A 537 -12.46 3.21 -5.06
C ASN A 537 -10.94 3.31 -4.77
N LEU A 538 -10.44 2.43 -3.90
CA LEU A 538 -9.06 2.44 -3.39
C LEU A 538 -8.70 3.64 -2.49
N LEU A 539 -9.67 4.40 -1.98
CA LEU A 539 -9.48 5.34 -0.88
C LEU A 539 -9.83 4.69 0.47
N ASP A 540 -9.06 5.07 1.49
CA ASP A 540 -9.38 4.80 2.90
C ASP A 540 -10.00 6.05 3.54
N TYR A 541 -11.18 5.91 4.13
CA TYR A 541 -11.82 6.98 4.91
C TYR A 541 -11.54 6.87 6.42
N MET A 542 -10.69 5.94 6.85
CA MET A 542 -10.22 5.65 8.22
C MET A 542 -11.30 5.26 9.25
N VAL A 543 -12.54 5.70 9.08
CA VAL A 543 -13.68 5.43 9.97
C VAL A 543 -14.54 4.24 9.52
N ASP A 544 -14.13 3.57 8.45
CA ASP A 544 -14.83 2.43 7.88
C ASP A 544 -14.84 1.21 8.84
N PRO A 545 -16.01 0.68 9.19
CA PRO A 545 -16.10 -0.55 9.97
C PRO A 545 -15.90 -1.76 9.06
N ILE A 546 -14.65 -2.21 8.88
CA ILE A 546 -14.31 -3.34 8.00
C ILE A 546 -14.75 -4.67 8.63
N PRO A 547 -15.66 -5.46 8.02
CA PRO A 547 -16.19 -6.66 8.65
C PRO A 547 -15.31 -7.90 8.38
N TRP A 548 -14.09 -7.92 8.93
CA TRP A 548 -13.12 -9.00 8.73
C TRP A 548 -13.65 -10.39 9.10
N ASP A 549 -14.45 -10.47 10.16
CA ASP A 549 -15.17 -11.67 10.63
C ASP A 549 -16.17 -12.23 9.62
N LYS A 550 -16.65 -11.40 8.68
CA LYS A 550 -17.58 -11.81 7.62
C LYS A 550 -16.90 -12.03 6.28
N ILE A 551 -15.72 -11.43 6.09
CA ILE A 551 -14.91 -11.58 4.88
C ILE A 551 -14.19 -12.94 4.88
N HIS A 552 -13.68 -13.36 6.04
CA HIS A 552 -12.95 -14.61 6.19
C HIS A 552 -13.79 -15.66 6.92
N TYR A 553 -13.58 -16.94 6.61
CA TYR A 553 -14.31 -18.04 7.25
C TYR A 553 -13.83 -18.32 8.68
N ASP A 554 -14.68 -18.94 9.50
CA ASP A 554 -14.30 -19.35 10.86
C ASP A 554 -13.15 -20.37 10.83
N GLY A 555 -12.09 -20.10 11.59
CA GLY A 555 -10.86 -20.91 11.59
C GLY A 555 -9.77 -20.41 10.65
N PHE A 556 -10.03 -19.43 9.77
CA PHE A 556 -9.04 -18.93 8.81
C PHE A 556 -7.69 -18.54 9.43
N CYS A 557 -7.68 -17.85 10.58
CA CYS A 557 -6.44 -17.47 11.28
C CYS A 557 -5.56 -18.68 11.68
N LYS A 558 -6.12 -19.89 11.77
CA LYS A 558 -5.38 -21.12 12.09
C LYS A 558 -4.76 -21.76 10.84
N ASP A 559 -5.28 -21.48 9.65
CA ASP A 559 -4.86 -22.11 8.39
C ASP A 559 -3.74 -21.32 7.68
N ILE A 560 -3.42 -20.13 8.18
CA ILE A 560 -2.36 -19.26 7.68
C ILE A 560 -1.17 -19.23 8.65
N SER A 561 0.02 -18.92 8.16
CA SER A 561 1.19 -18.67 9.02
C SER A 561 1.26 -17.20 9.45
N HIS A 562 0.82 -16.30 8.58
CA HIS A 562 1.03 -14.86 8.70
C HIS A 562 -0.11 -14.10 8.02
N PHE A 563 -0.55 -12.99 8.60
CA PHE A 563 -1.38 -11.99 7.91
C PHE A 563 -0.70 -10.63 7.82
N HIS A 564 -0.58 -10.13 6.60
CA HIS A 564 0.04 -8.86 6.27
C HIS A 564 -0.88 -8.06 5.33
N HIS A 565 -1.41 -6.92 5.80
CA HIS A 565 -2.21 -6.01 4.97
C HIS A 565 -1.33 -5.10 4.14
N ASN A 566 -1.55 -5.07 2.82
CA ASN A 566 -0.87 -4.15 1.91
C ASN A 566 -1.39 -2.72 2.11
N ALA A 567 -0.80 -2.06 3.10
CA ALA A 567 -1.15 -0.73 3.54
C ALA A 567 -0.02 0.24 3.20
N ASN A 568 -0.35 1.52 3.15
CA ASN A 568 0.65 2.58 3.29
C ASN A 568 0.37 3.28 4.62
N THR A 569 1.16 3.01 5.66
CA THR A 569 1.12 3.81 6.90
C THR A 569 1.90 5.10 6.61
N HIS A 570 1.31 6.28 6.69
CA HIS A 570 0.26 6.70 7.60
C HIS A 570 -1.16 6.67 7.00
N GLY A 571 -1.33 6.55 5.69
CA GLY A 571 -2.60 6.76 4.97
C GLY A 571 -3.71 5.69 5.11
N GLU A 572 -3.50 4.62 5.88
CA GLU A 572 -4.44 3.48 6.02
C GLU A 572 -4.64 2.98 7.46
N ILE A 573 -4.68 3.88 8.45
CA ILE A 573 -4.80 3.47 9.86
C ILE A 573 -6.11 2.74 10.18
N GLY A 574 -7.23 3.08 9.53
CA GLY A 574 -8.53 2.44 9.80
C GLY A 574 -8.50 0.95 9.48
N PRO A 575 -8.11 0.56 8.25
CA PRO A 575 -7.92 -0.83 7.87
C PRO A 575 -6.91 -1.56 8.74
N ILE A 576 -5.79 -0.94 9.10
CA ILE A 576 -4.77 -1.57 9.95
C ILE A 576 -5.33 -1.82 11.37
N SER A 577 -6.00 -0.85 11.98
CA SER A 577 -6.53 -0.99 13.33
C SER A 577 -7.70 -1.97 13.42
N THR A 578 -8.62 -1.96 12.46
CA THR A 578 -9.69 -2.96 12.41
C THR A 578 -9.13 -4.37 12.24
N LEU A 579 -8.08 -4.51 11.42
CA LEU A 579 -7.37 -5.78 11.26
C LEU A 579 -6.64 -6.21 12.53
N ALA A 580 -5.97 -5.28 13.23
CA ALA A 580 -5.32 -5.55 14.51
C ALA A 580 -6.28 -6.17 15.52
N ASP A 581 -7.47 -5.57 15.65
CA ASP A 581 -8.50 -6.03 16.59
C ASP A 581 -8.99 -7.44 16.26
N TRP A 582 -9.27 -7.69 14.98
CA TRP A 582 -9.74 -9.00 14.52
C TRP A 582 -8.68 -10.10 14.63
N LEU A 583 -7.43 -9.84 14.22
CA LEU A 583 -6.34 -10.81 14.31
C LEU A 583 -5.96 -11.14 15.75
N TRP A 584 -6.20 -10.20 16.67
CA TRP A 584 -5.97 -10.37 18.10
C TRP A 584 -7.11 -11.15 18.78
N ASN A 585 -8.37 -10.76 18.55
CA ASN A 585 -9.55 -11.38 19.17
C ASN A 585 -10.70 -11.52 18.16
N ASN A 586 -10.65 -12.58 17.35
CA ASN A 586 -11.58 -12.78 16.25
C ASN A 586 -13.04 -12.94 16.71
N ARG A 587 -13.27 -13.62 17.85
CA ARG A 587 -14.60 -13.85 18.44
C ARG A 587 -15.18 -12.62 19.10
N GLY A 588 -14.32 -11.78 19.68
CA GLY A 588 -14.71 -10.53 20.33
C GLY A 588 -14.71 -9.33 19.39
N TYR A 589 -14.46 -9.54 18.10
CA TYR A 589 -14.31 -8.47 17.11
C TYR A 589 -15.62 -7.71 16.87
N ASP A 590 -15.55 -6.38 16.96
CA ASP A 590 -16.62 -5.48 16.52
C ASP A 590 -16.02 -4.38 15.65
N ALA A 591 -16.42 -4.35 14.38
CA ALA A 591 -15.79 -3.49 13.39
C ALA A 591 -15.93 -1.98 13.69
N LYS A 592 -17.06 -1.56 14.29
CA LYS A 592 -17.29 -0.14 14.62
C LYS A 592 -16.45 0.29 15.82
N ARG A 593 -16.44 -0.52 16.88
CA ARG A 593 -15.59 -0.32 18.06
C ARG A 593 -14.13 -0.29 17.66
N ALA A 594 -13.68 -1.24 16.83
CA ALA A 594 -12.29 -1.34 16.40
C ALA A 594 -11.85 -0.10 15.59
N ALA A 595 -12.67 0.35 14.64
CA ALA A 595 -12.40 1.56 13.87
C ALA A 595 -12.32 2.80 14.79
N LYS A 596 -13.28 2.96 15.72
CA LYS A 596 -13.27 4.06 16.68
C LYS A 596 -12.04 4.06 17.58
N ALA A 597 -11.74 2.93 18.22
CA ALA A 597 -10.61 2.80 19.14
C ALA A 597 -9.27 3.02 18.42
N GLY A 598 -9.10 2.45 17.22
CA GLY A 598 -7.91 2.62 16.40
C GLY A 598 -7.65 4.06 15.96
N VAL A 599 -8.68 4.73 15.42
CA VAL A 599 -8.59 6.13 15.01
C VAL A 599 -8.31 7.04 16.21
N ASN A 600 -9.02 6.87 17.32
CA ASN A 600 -8.82 7.69 18.51
C ASN A 600 -7.45 7.48 19.15
N GLN A 601 -6.92 6.25 19.12
CA GLN A 601 -5.59 5.94 19.62
C GLN A 601 -4.51 6.77 18.91
N VAL A 602 -4.67 7.02 17.61
CA VAL A 602 -3.68 7.68 16.76
C VAL A 602 -3.94 9.18 16.59
N LEU A 603 -5.21 9.58 16.52
CA LEU A 603 -5.63 10.93 16.11
C LEU A 603 -6.42 11.68 17.18
N GLY A 604 -6.67 11.07 18.35
CA GLY A 604 -7.35 11.68 19.48
C GLY A 604 -8.88 11.46 19.49
N PRO A 605 -9.53 11.76 20.63
CA PRO A 605 -10.86 11.24 20.98
C PRO A 605 -12.02 11.67 20.06
N LYS A 606 -11.90 12.79 19.34
CA LYS A 606 -12.99 13.37 18.56
C LYS A 606 -12.95 13.02 17.08
N THR A 607 -11.82 12.55 16.57
CA THR A 607 -11.58 12.42 15.13
C THR A 607 -12.56 11.44 14.49
N TYR A 608 -12.75 10.25 15.09
CA TYR A 608 -13.70 9.27 14.58
C TYR A 608 -15.13 9.81 14.55
N ASP A 609 -15.59 10.37 15.67
CA ASP A 609 -16.97 10.84 15.83
C ASP A 609 -17.30 11.98 14.85
N ILE A 610 -16.36 12.89 14.57
CA ILE A 610 -16.54 13.95 13.57
C ILE A 610 -16.67 13.38 12.16
N LEU A 611 -15.80 12.45 11.76
CA LEU A 611 -15.72 11.95 10.39
C LEU A 611 -16.83 10.95 10.05
N VAL A 612 -17.24 10.12 11.01
CA VAL A 612 -18.29 9.10 10.81
C VAL A 612 -19.66 9.73 10.52
N GLU A 613 -19.92 10.95 11.03
CA GLU A 613 -21.12 11.74 10.69
C GLU A 613 -21.28 11.98 9.18
N GLY A 614 -20.16 12.12 8.45
CA GLY A 614 -20.14 12.37 7.00
C GLY A 614 -19.92 11.13 6.14
N LEU A 615 -19.70 9.95 6.76
CA LEU A 615 -19.26 8.73 6.07
C LEU A 615 -20.26 8.31 4.99
N ASP A 616 -21.53 8.13 5.34
CA ASP A 616 -22.56 7.67 4.39
C ASP A 616 -22.79 8.69 3.27
N ALA A 617 -22.73 10.00 3.60
CA ALA A 617 -22.86 11.07 2.62
C ALA A 617 -21.71 11.06 1.61
N LEU A 618 -20.48 10.78 2.06
CA LEU A 618 -19.32 10.68 1.19
C LEU A 618 -19.30 9.38 0.38
N ALA A 619 -19.60 8.24 1.01
CA ALA A 619 -19.67 6.93 0.36
C ALA A 619 -20.76 6.86 -0.72
N TYR A 620 -21.77 7.74 -0.67
CA TYR A 620 -22.75 7.89 -1.74
C TYR A 620 -22.11 8.19 -3.11
N PHE A 621 -20.95 8.85 -3.13
CA PHE A 621 -20.23 9.18 -4.35
C PHE A 621 -19.41 8.02 -4.93
N ASP A 622 -19.34 6.85 -4.27
CA ASP A 622 -18.54 5.71 -4.76
C ASP A 622 -18.99 5.18 -6.12
N LYS A 623 -20.26 5.43 -6.49
CA LYS A 623 -20.82 5.16 -7.82
C LYS A 623 -20.12 5.94 -8.95
N TYR A 624 -19.30 6.94 -8.62
CA TYR A 624 -18.41 7.66 -9.52
C TYR A 624 -16.99 7.16 -9.33
N ARG A 625 -16.66 6.05 -10.00
CA ARG A 625 -15.38 5.35 -9.83
C ARG A 625 -14.20 6.30 -10.05
N TYR A 626 -13.32 6.35 -9.06
CA TYR A 626 -12.16 7.25 -9.03
C TYR A 626 -12.50 8.74 -9.24
N GLY A 627 -13.74 9.16 -8.92
CA GLY A 627 -14.23 10.51 -9.13
C GLY A 627 -14.65 10.83 -10.57
N GLU A 628 -14.81 9.83 -11.45
CA GLU A 628 -15.20 10.03 -12.84
C GLU A 628 -16.73 10.14 -13.01
N LEU A 629 -17.17 11.19 -13.71
CA LEU A 629 -18.58 11.38 -14.09
C LEU A 629 -19.03 10.29 -15.08
N ASN A 630 -20.25 9.78 -14.88
CA ASN A 630 -20.89 8.77 -15.72
C ASN A 630 -22.40 9.06 -15.85
N ALA A 631 -23.14 8.20 -16.56
CA ALA A 631 -24.56 8.39 -16.85
C ALA A 631 -25.45 8.61 -15.63
N ASN A 632 -25.04 8.14 -14.44
CA ASN A 632 -25.83 8.35 -13.22
C ASN A 632 -26.12 9.82 -12.95
N ILE A 633 -25.20 10.71 -13.30
CA ILE A 633 -25.34 12.15 -13.06
C ILE A 633 -26.60 12.76 -13.69
N LEU A 634 -27.13 12.14 -14.77
CA LEU A 634 -28.34 12.59 -15.46
C LEU A 634 -29.62 12.38 -14.63
N TYR A 635 -29.55 11.53 -13.60
CA TYR A 635 -30.67 11.14 -12.75
C TYR A 635 -30.55 11.65 -11.32
N GLU A 636 -29.54 12.47 -11.03
CA GLU A 636 -29.29 13.00 -9.69
C GLU A 636 -29.86 14.40 -9.55
N ASP A 637 -30.36 14.71 -8.35
CA ASP A 637 -30.62 16.09 -7.96
C ASP A 637 -29.29 16.75 -7.54
N ALA A 638 -28.85 17.76 -8.29
CA ALA A 638 -27.64 18.52 -7.99
C ALA A 638 -27.67 19.15 -6.59
N LYS A 639 -28.84 19.53 -6.05
CA LYS A 639 -28.98 20.07 -4.69
C LYS A 639 -28.77 19.01 -3.62
N ASP A 640 -29.29 17.80 -3.85
CA ASP A 640 -29.09 16.66 -2.94
C ASP A 640 -27.63 16.21 -2.93
N LEU A 641 -26.98 16.13 -4.10
CA LEU A 641 -25.54 15.89 -4.20
C LEU A 641 -24.73 16.98 -3.46
N GLU A 642 -25.08 18.25 -3.65
CA GLU A 642 -24.44 19.36 -2.95
C GLU A 642 -24.60 19.25 -1.44
N ALA A 643 -25.79 18.90 -0.93
CA ALA A 643 -26.03 18.72 0.50
C ALA A 643 -25.16 17.60 1.10
N LYS A 644 -25.06 16.45 0.41
CA LYS A 644 -24.19 15.34 0.84
C LYS A 644 -22.72 15.73 0.85
N TYR A 645 -22.26 16.38 -0.21
CA TYR A 645 -20.90 16.91 -0.30
C TYR A 645 -20.60 17.90 0.84
N LEU A 646 -21.48 18.87 1.09
CA LEU A 646 -21.29 19.89 2.12
C LEU A 646 -21.24 19.29 3.53
N LEU A 647 -22.04 18.25 3.81
CA LEU A 647 -21.97 17.50 5.06
C LEU A 647 -20.58 16.83 5.23
N ALA A 648 -20.16 16.03 4.25
CA ALA A 648 -18.86 15.37 4.29
C ALA A 648 -17.69 16.37 4.37
N LYS A 649 -17.78 17.48 3.63
CA LYS A 649 -16.80 18.57 3.67
C LYS A 649 -16.76 19.22 5.05
N SER A 650 -17.91 19.48 5.67
CA SER A 650 -17.98 20.05 7.02
C SER A 650 -17.35 19.13 8.06
N CYS A 651 -17.59 17.82 7.98
CA CYS A 651 -16.90 16.82 8.81
C CYS A 651 -15.38 16.85 8.60
N TRP A 652 -14.92 16.86 7.34
CA TRP A 652 -13.50 16.95 7.03
C TRP A 652 -12.85 18.23 7.57
N ASP A 653 -13.45 19.39 7.33
CA ASP A 653 -12.93 20.68 7.79
C ASP A 653 -12.86 20.73 9.33
N ARG A 654 -13.89 20.22 10.03
CA ARG A 654 -13.90 20.11 11.50
C ARG A 654 -12.80 19.17 12.01
N ALA A 655 -12.57 18.04 11.35
CA ALA A 655 -11.54 17.08 11.74
C ALA A 655 -10.13 17.67 11.56
N VAL A 656 -9.86 18.36 10.44
CA VAL A 656 -8.59 19.06 10.21
C VAL A 656 -8.39 20.21 11.18
N ALA A 657 -9.44 20.97 11.49
CA ALA A 657 -9.37 22.05 12.49
C ALA A 657 -9.11 21.53 13.92
N TYR A 658 -9.63 20.35 14.25
CA TYR A 658 -9.35 19.67 15.51
C TYR A 658 -7.92 19.11 15.56
N ASN A 659 -7.49 18.45 14.49
CA ASN A 659 -6.17 17.85 14.36
C ASN A 659 -5.71 17.83 12.89
N ALA A 660 -4.78 18.71 12.54
CA ALA A 660 -4.26 18.83 11.17
C ALA A 660 -3.56 17.56 10.68
N ASP A 661 -3.06 16.70 11.58
CA ASP A 661 -2.40 15.45 11.22
C ASP A 661 -3.34 14.50 10.48
N VAL A 662 -4.66 14.60 10.65
CA VAL A 662 -5.66 13.78 9.96
C VAL A 662 -5.40 13.68 8.45
N ALA A 663 -4.90 14.75 7.83
CA ALA A 663 -4.53 14.80 6.41
C ALA A 663 -3.41 13.83 5.99
N ASN A 664 -2.55 13.44 6.92
CA ASN A 664 -1.47 12.48 6.69
C ASN A 664 -1.94 11.03 6.83
N TYR A 665 -3.11 10.80 7.45
CA TYR A 665 -3.53 9.47 7.89
C TYR A 665 -4.74 8.88 7.14
N SER A 666 -5.31 9.61 6.18
CA SER A 666 -6.47 9.14 5.42
C SER A 666 -6.60 9.81 4.08
N SER A 667 -7.31 9.12 3.18
CA SER A 667 -7.76 9.64 1.90
C SER A 667 -9.15 10.29 1.95
N TYR A 668 -9.76 10.50 3.13
CA TYR A 668 -11.08 11.14 3.28
C TYR A 668 -11.15 12.49 2.55
N GLY A 669 -10.16 13.37 2.75
CA GLY A 669 -10.09 14.66 2.05
C GLY A 669 -9.99 14.52 0.53
N ARG A 670 -9.37 13.45 0.02
CA ARG A 670 -9.36 13.15 -1.42
C ARG A 670 -10.76 12.75 -1.91
N GLY A 671 -11.49 11.96 -1.13
CA GLY A 671 -12.90 11.65 -1.37
C GLY A 671 -13.76 12.93 -1.44
N VAL A 672 -13.57 13.85 -0.50
CA VAL A 672 -14.27 15.16 -0.51
C VAL A 672 -13.96 15.95 -1.78
N ASN A 673 -12.71 15.94 -2.25
CA ASN A 673 -12.34 16.59 -3.51
C ASN A 673 -12.99 15.92 -4.72
N TRP A 674 -13.09 14.59 -4.75
CA TRP A 674 -13.83 13.88 -5.80
C TRP A 674 -15.31 14.27 -5.79
N ALA A 675 -15.96 14.24 -4.63
CA ALA A 675 -17.35 14.66 -4.47
C ALA A 675 -17.59 16.10 -4.96
N ALA A 676 -16.69 17.03 -4.64
CA ALA A 676 -16.76 18.41 -5.14
C ALA A 676 -16.74 18.48 -6.68
N GLY A 677 -15.87 17.68 -7.33
CA GLY A 677 -15.81 17.56 -8.78
C GLY A 677 -17.11 17.03 -9.39
N ILE A 678 -17.72 16.03 -8.74
CA ILE A 678 -19.01 15.48 -9.15
C ILE A 678 -20.14 16.50 -8.99
N VAL A 679 -20.23 17.21 -7.87
CA VAL A 679 -21.25 18.26 -7.66
C VAL A 679 -21.12 19.37 -8.71
N LYS A 680 -19.89 19.79 -9.02
CA LYS A 680 -19.64 20.75 -10.10
C LYS A 680 -20.13 20.23 -11.44
N GLY A 681 -19.88 18.95 -11.72
CA GLY A 681 -20.41 18.23 -12.88
C GLY A 681 -21.93 18.16 -12.89
N ALA A 682 -22.59 17.91 -11.76
CA ALA A 682 -24.06 17.87 -11.68
C ALA A 682 -24.72 19.21 -12.02
N LYS A 683 -24.12 20.32 -11.59
CA LYS A 683 -24.62 21.67 -11.86
C LYS A 683 -24.46 22.09 -13.32
N ASN A 684 -23.44 21.56 -13.99
CA ASN A 684 -23.15 21.80 -15.40
C ASN A 684 -22.84 20.45 -16.06
N PRO A 685 -23.86 19.60 -16.28
CA PRO A 685 -23.64 18.24 -16.77
C PRO A 685 -22.92 18.31 -18.12
N PRO A 686 -21.79 17.59 -18.29
CA PRO A 686 -21.21 17.45 -19.62
C PRO A 686 -22.24 16.80 -20.54
N ASP A 687 -22.18 17.09 -21.83
CA ASP A 687 -23.07 16.46 -22.81
C ASP A 687 -22.70 14.98 -22.99
N LEU A 688 -23.11 14.16 -22.02
CA LEU A 688 -22.87 12.73 -22.01
C LEU A 688 -23.63 12.05 -23.17
N LEU A 689 -24.75 12.61 -23.61
CA LEU A 689 -25.46 12.13 -24.79
C LEU A 689 -24.61 12.31 -26.05
N ALA A 690 -23.92 13.44 -26.20
CA ALA A 690 -22.94 13.61 -27.28
C ALA A 690 -21.75 12.67 -27.13
N LYS A 691 -21.20 12.50 -25.92
CA LYS A 691 -20.08 11.58 -25.64
C LYS A 691 -20.39 10.13 -26.05
N TYR A 692 -21.60 9.66 -25.77
CA TYR A 692 -22.03 8.29 -26.05
C TYR A 692 -22.94 8.17 -27.28
N LYS A 693 -23.04 9.22 -28.12
CA LYS A 693 -23.99 9.29 -29.25
C LYS A 693 -23.91 8.08 -30.17
N LYS A 694 -22.69 7.66 -30.51
CA LYS A 694 -22.46 6.50 -31.37
C LYS A 694 -22.94 5.21 -30.70
N GLN A 695 -22.60 5.00 -29.43
CA GLN A 695 -22.98 3.82 -28.66
C GLN A 695 -24.50 3.72 -28.49
N ILE A 696 -25.18 4.85 -28.24
CA ILE A 696 -26.64 4.93 -28.16
C ILE A 696 -27.26 4.54 -29.51
N ALA A 697 -26.78 5.14 -30.61
CA ALA A 697 -27.29 4.88 -31.95
C ALA A 697 -27.09 3.41 -32.36
N ASP A 698 -25.88 2.88 -32.17
CA ASP A 698 -25.54 1.48 -32.49
C ASP A 698 -26.37 0.51 -31.66
N THR A 699 -26.52 0.76 -30.35
CA THR A 699 -27.32 -0.08 -29.44
C THR A 699 -28.80 -0.02 -29.78
N THR A 700 -29.31 1.15 -30.17
CA THR A 700 -30.72 1.32 -30.57
C THR A 700 -31.01 0.59 -31.87
N ALA A 701 -30.17 0.77 -32.89
CA ALA A 701 -30.30 0.08 -34.17
C ALA A 701 -30.23 -1.45 -34.01
N LEU A 702 -29.35 -1.90 -33.12
CA LEU A 702 -29.25 -3.30 -32.74
C LEU A 702 -30.51 -3.82 -32.07
N ALA A 703 -31.02 -3.12 -31.04
CA ALA A 703 -32.22 -3.52 -30.32
C ALA A 703 -33.43 -3.63 -31.25
N ILE A 704 -33.59 -2.68 -32.18
CA ILE A 704 -34.64 -2.73 -33.20
C ILE A 704 -34.49 -3.97 -34.07
N ARG A 705 -33.26 -4.24 -34.57
CA ARG A 705 -32.99 -5.40 -35.42
C ARG A 705 -33.22 -6.73 -34.74
N GLU A 706 -32.84 -6.87 -33.47
CA GLU A 706 -32.91 -8.13 -32.72
C GLU A 706 -34.29 -8.41 -32.12
N THR A 707 -35.11 -7.38 -31.90
CA THR A 707 -36.44 -7.52 -31.24
C THR A 707 -37.63 -7.20 -32.15
N GLY A 708 -37.39 -6.61 -33.33
CA GLY A 708 -38.43 -6.10 -34.22
C GLY A 708 -39.15 -4.85 -33.67
N ALA A 709 -38.53 -4.10 -32.77
CA ALA A 709 -39.15 -2.94 -32.13
C ALA A 709 -39.58 -1.88 -33.15
N ARG A 710 -40.82 -1.40 -33.02
CA ARG A 710 -41.41 -0.35 -33.88
C ARG A 710 -41.54 0.95 -33.10
N THR A 711 -40.44 1.69 -33.01
CA THR A 711 -40.36 2.91 -32.17
C THR A 711 -41.32 4.03 -32.62
N GLY A 712 -41.63 4.10 -33.93
CA GLY A 712 -42.64 5.01 -34.47
C GLY A 712 -44.09 4.66 -34.09
N GLU A 713 -44.31 3.47 -33.52
CA GLU A 713 -45.63 2.94 -33.17
C GLU A 713 -45.76 2.67 -31.66
N GLY A 714 -44.92 3.31 -30.85
CA GLY A 714 -45.03 3.33 -29.38
C GLY A 714 -44.19 2.31 -28.61
N ASP A 715 -43.37 1.49 -29.28
CA ASP A 715 -42.34 0.68 -28.61
C ASP A 715 -41.19 1.59 -28.14
N ARG A 716 -40.59 1.31 -26.98
CA ARG A 716 -39.49 2.11 -26.43
C ARG A 716 -38.24 1.28 -26.26
N VAL A 717 -37.10 1.85 -26.67
CA VAL A 717 -35.77 1.25 -26.47
C VAL A 717 -35.05 2.02 -25.38
N TYR A 718 -34.54 1.30 -24.39
CA TYR A 718 -33.72 1.79 -23.30
C TYR A 718 -32.31 1.24 -23.49
N THR A 719 -31.36 2.14 -23.68
CA THR A 719 -29.92 1.87 -23.73
C THR A 719 -29.32 1.97 -22.33
N PRO A 720 -28.03 1.62 -22.12
CA PRO A 720 -27.36 1.82 -20.83
C PRO A 720 -27.44 3.26 -20.30
N MET A 721 -27.51 4.26 -21.18
CA MET A 721 -27.67 5.65 -20.79
C MET A 721 -29.04 5.94 -20.18
N ASP A 722 -30.07 5.17 -20.54
CA ASP A 722 -31.46 5.34 -20.09
C ASP A 722 -31.76 4.60 -18.77
N MET A 723 -30.78 3.85 -18.25
CA MET A 723 -30.91 2.98 -17.07
C MET A 723 -30.02 3.49 -15.93
N GLN A 724 -30.59 3.90 -14.80
CA GLN A 724 -29.86 4.32 -13.59
C GLN A 724 -29.31 3.10 -12.84
N GLY A 725 -28.06 3.14 -12.34
CA GLY A 725 -27.51 2.03 -11.54
C GLY A 725 -26.14 2.34 -10.93
N LEU A 726 -25.86 1.80 -9.73
CA LEU A 726 -24.69 2.21 -8.92
C LEU A 726 -23.32 1.81 -9.50
N ARG A 727 -23.26 1.01 -10.58
CA ARG A 727 -21.98 0.66 -11.21
C ARG A 727 -21.59 1.66 -12.33
N PRO A 728 -20.36 2.18 -12.32
CA PRO A 728 -19.84 3.18 -13.26
C PRO A 728 -19.36 2.64 -14.63
N ASP A 729 -19.50 1.35 -14.90
CA ASP A 729 -18.91 0.76 -16.11
C ASP A 729 -19.85 0.95 -17.31
N ASP A 730 -20.12 2.21 -17.68
CA ASP A 730 -20.61 2.58 -19.02
C ASP A 730 -19.52 2.21 -20.03
N GLY A 731 -19.48 0.95 -20.41
CA GLY A 731 -18.35 0.35 -21.13
C GLY A 731 -18.81 -0.50 -22.28
N THR A 732 -18.04 -0.43 -23.37
CA THR A 732 -18.15 -1.41 -24.45
C THR A 732 -17.44 -2.68 -24.02
N PHE A 733 -18.15 -3.80 -23.96
CA PHE A 733 -17.65 -5.10 -23.54
C PHE A 733 -17.68 -6.10 -24.70
N GLY A 734 -16.59 -6.83 -24.89
CA GLY A 734 -16.40 -7.80 -25.97
C GLY A 734 -15.29 -7.40 -26.95
N PRO A 735 -14.95 -8.26 -27.92
CA PRO A 735 -13.99 -7.95 -28.98
C PRO A 735 -14.37 -6.66 -29.73
N ALA A 736 -13.40 -5.87 -30.19
CA ALA A 736 -13.66 -4.56 -30.81
C ALA A 736 -14.73 -4.56 -31.93
N LYS A 737 -14.91 -5.68 -32.64
CA LYS A 737 -15.91 -5.84 -33.72
C LYS A 737 -17.32 -6.21 -33.22
N THR A 738 -17.45 -6.79 -32.04
CA THR A 738 -18.71 -7.28 -31.46
C THR A 738 -19.02 -6.66 -30.09
N ALA A 739 -18.24 -5.66 -29.69
CA ALA A 739 -18.36 -5.03 -28.38
C ALA A 739 -19.76 -4.41 -28.19
N ARG A 740 -20.42 -4.73 -27.09
CA ARG A 740 -21.73 -4.19 -26.69
C ARG A 740 -21.56 -3.15 -25.62
N PHE A 741 -22.28 -2.04 -25.73
CA PHE A 741 -22.38 -1.04 -24.67
C PHE A 741 -23.38 -1.53 -23.61
N LEU A 742 -22.97 -1.76 -22.36
CA LEU A 742 -23.83 -2.41 -21.37
C LEU A 742 -23.60 -1.93 -19.93
N LYS A 743 -24.53 -2.25 -19.02
CA LYS A 743 -24.37 -2.11 -17.56
C LYS A 743 -24.24 -3.46 -16.89
N TRP A 744 -23.35 -3.56 -15.91
CA TRP A 744 -23.16 -4.76 -15.11
C TRP A 744 -23.86 -4.67 -13.75
N LEU A 745 -24.62 -5.70 -13.41
CA LEU A 745 -25.23 -5.96 -12.11
C LEU A 745 -24.36 -6.96 -11.33
N ARG A 746 -24.09 -6.69 -10.06
CA ARG A 746 -23.32 -7.56 -9.15
C ARG A 746 -24.23 -8.37 -8.22
N GLY A 747 -23.67 -9.28 -7.43
CA GLY A 747 -24.44 -10.10 -6.49
C GLY A 747 -25.28 -9.28 -5.49
N ALA A 748 -26.35 -9.90 -4.99
CA ALA A 748 -27.43 -9.28 -4.21
C ALA A 748 -26.98 -8.58 -2.92
N ASN A 749 -25.83 -8.97 -2.36
CA ASN A 749 -25.20 -8.38 -1.18
C ASN A 749 -24.37 -7.12 -1.48
N THR A 750 -24.38 -6.64 -2.72
CA THR A 750 -23.69 -5.41 -3.15
C THR A 750 -24.68 -4.28 -3.40
N ARG A 751 -24.22 -3.03 -3.35
CA ARG A 751 -25.05 -1.88 -3.71
C ARG A 751 -25.30 -1.83 -5.22
N GLU A 752 -24.39 -2.38 -6.02
CA GLU A 752 -24.42 -2.37 -7.49
C GLU A 752 -25.18 -3.56 -8.11
N ASN A 753 -26.16 -4.09 -7.39
CA ASN A 753 -26.90 -5.29 -7.79
C ASN A 753 -28.07 -5.03 -8.74
N ALA A 754 -28.43 -3.77 -8.97
CA ALA A 754 -29.63 -3.40 -9.71
C ALA A 754 -29.44 -2.18 -10.63
N LEU A 755 -30.25 -2.15 -11.68
CA LEU A 755 -30.50 -0.97 -12.51
C LEU A 755 -31.99 -0.66 -12.56
N THR A 756 -32.33 0.61 -12.79
CA THR A 756 -33.71 1.09 -12.88
C THR A 756 -33.94 2.02 -14.04
N PHE A 757 -35.12 1.95 -14.64
CA PHE A 757 -35.58 2.90 -15.66
C PHE A 757 -37.09 3.11 -15.51
N GLU A 758 -37.59 4.18 -16.11
CA GLU A 758 -38.97 4.62 -15.96
C GLU A 758 -39.69 4.73 -17.30
N PHE A 759 -41.00 4.49 -17.28
CA PHE A 759 -41.85 4.66 -18.45
C PHE A 759 -43.26 5.05 -18.06
N GLU A 760 -43.91 5.79 -18.95
CA GLU A 760 -45.33 6.10 -18.82
C GLU A 760 -46.17 5.06 -19.57
N CYS A 761 -47.18 4.53 -18.90
CA CYS A 761 -48.23 3.72 -19.51
C CYS A 761 -49.32 4.67 -20.02
N ASP A 762 -49.38 4.84 -21.34
CA ASP A 762 -50.38 5.67 -22.02
C ASP A 762 -50.93 4.94 -23.25
N PRO A 763 -52.26 4.72 -23.38
CA PRO A 763 -53.30 5.04 -22.39
C PRO A 763 -53.20 4.19 -21.11
N PHE A 764 -53.62 4.76 -19.97
CA PHE A 764 -53.85 4.03 -18.72
C PHE A 764 -55.36 4.04 -18.38
N PRO A 765 -56.01 2.89 -18.15
CA PRO A 765 -55.42 1.54 -18.10
C PRO A 765 -54.90 1.06 -19.48
N PRO A 766 -53.83 0.26 -19.52
CA PRO A 766 -53.24 -0.28 -20.75
C PRO A 766 -54.29 -1.06 -21.57
N THR A 767 -54.27 -0.89 -22.89
CA THR A 767 -55.15 -1.61 -23.82
C THR A 767 -54.67 -3.02 -24.17
N GLY A 768 -53.47 -3.42 -23.71
CA GLY A 768 -52.86 -4.72 -23.96
C GLY A 768 -51.71 -5.02 -22.99
N LYS A 769 -51.20 -6.26 -23.02
CA LYS A 769 -50.04 -6.66 -22.19
C LYS A 769 -48.80 -5.87 -22.59
N TYR A 770 -47.96 -5.50 -21.63
CA TYR A 770 -46.63 -4.98 -21.95
C TYR A 770 -45.62 -6.12 -21.94
N MET A 771 -44.76 -6.17 -22.95
CA MET A 771 -43.68 -7.14 -23.05
C MET A 771 -42.35 -6.42 -22.85
N LEU A 772 -41.55 -6.90 -21.92
CA LEU A 772 -40.20 -6.42 -21.66
C LEU A 772 -39.19 -7.38 -22.28
N ALA A 773 -38.54 -6.96 -23.37
CA ALA A 773 -37.44 -7.71 -23.96
C ALA A 773 -36.11 -7.18 -23.40
N VAL A 774 -35.41 -7.99 -22.62
CA VAL A 774 -34.12 -7.64 -22.02
C VAL A 774 -33.02 -8.40 -22.77
N CYS A 775 -32.03 -7.68 -23.30
CA CYS A 775 -30.85 -8.28 -23.90
C CYS A 775 -29.69 -8.26 -22.91
N GLY A 776 -29.11 -9.43 -22.68
CA GLY A 776 -28.03 -9.55 -21.73
C GLY A 776 -27.16 -10.78 -21.88
N ILE A 777 -26.24 -10.88 -20.95
CA ILE A 777 -25.28 -11.96 -20.74
C ILE A 777 -25.22 -12.23 -19.22
N GLN A 778 -24.96 -13.47 -18.82
CA GLN A 778 -24.70 -13.80 -17.42
C GLN A 778 -23.25 -14.27 -17.23
N ASP A 779 -22.87 -14.47 -15.97
CA ASP A 779 -21.54 -14.90 -15.57
C ASP A 779 -21.09 -16.24 -16.18
N GLU A 780 -19.80 -16.54 -16.02
CA GLU A 780 -19.13 -17.78 -16.39
C GLU A 780 -19.24 -18.89 -15.34
N LEU A 781 -19.99 -18.63 -14.26
CA LEU A 781 -20.23 -19.59 -13.19
C LEU A 781 -20.89 -20.87 -13.72
N PRO A 782 -20.79 -22.02 -13.02
CA PRO A 782 -21.50 -23.24 -13.38
C PRO A 782 -23.01 -23.12 -13.12
N GLU A 783 -23.43 -22.51 -12.01
CA GLU A 783 -24.85 -22.30 -11.70
C GLU A 783 -25.39 -21.05 -12.43
N ASP A 784 -26.67 -21.08 -12.80
CA ASP A 784 -27.30 -19.88 -13.35
C ASP A 784 -27.42 -18.79 -12.28
N THR A 785 -27.07 -17.56 -12.68
CA THR A 785 -27.34 -16.38 -11.85
C THR A 785 -28.85 -16.18 -11.70
N VAL A 786 -29.34 -15.61 -10.60
CA VAL A 786 -30.77 -15.34 -10.42
C VAL A 786 -31.07 -13.93 -10.91
N LEU A 787 -31.84 -13.84 -11.99
CA LEU A 787 -32.37 -12.59 -12.52
C LEU A 787 -33.69 -12.28 -11.82
N LYS A 788 -33.83 -11.04 -11.33
CA LYS A 788 -35.06 -10.54 -10.75
C LYS A 788 -35.48 -9.24 -11.42
N ILE A 789 -36.73 -9.18 -11.88
CA ILE A 789 -37.36 -8.02 -12.50
C ILE A 789 -38.57 -7.63 -11.66
N VAL A 790 -38.59 -6.38 -11.22
CA VAL A 790 -39.64 -5.82 -10.37
C VAL A 790 -40.24 -4.60 -11.07
N VAL A 791 -41.57 -4.48 -11.07
CA VAL A 791 -42.28 -3.30 -11.56
C VAL A 791 -43.13 -2.76 -10.42
N ASN A 792 -42.87 -1.51 -10.01
CA ASN A 792 -43.55 -0.83 -8.89
C ASN A 792 -43.61 -1.66 -7.60
N GLY A 793 -42.53 -2.35 -7.26
CA GLY A 793 -42.43 -3.20 -6.06
C GLY A 793 -43.02 -4.62 -6.22
N LYS A 794 -43.68 -4.93 -7.33
CA LYS A 794 -44.19 -6.29 -7.62
C LYS A 794 -43.23 -7.06 -8.51
N ALA A 795 -42.88 -8.30 -8.10
CA ALA A 795 -42.01 -9.17 -8.88
C ALA A 795 -42.72 -9.65 -10.15
N VAL A 796 -42.12 -9.35 -11.31
CA VAL A 796 -42.56 -9.80 -12.64
C VAL A 796 -41.81 -11.06 -13.06
N TYR A 797 -40.55 -11.18 -12.64
CA TYR A 797 -39.74 -12.37 -12.81
C TYR A 797 -38.76 -12.50 -11.64
N GLU A 798 -38.57 -13.71 -11.15
CA GLU A 798 -37.49 -14.06 -10.22
C GLU A 798 -37.14 -15.53 -10.46
N GLY A 799 -35.95 -15.78 -10.98
CA GLY A 799 -35.55 -17.14 -11.33
C GLY A 799 -34.20 -17.20 -12.05
N PRO A 800 -33.79 -18.39 -12.53
CA PRO A 800 -32.54 -18.58 -13.26
C PRO A 800 -32.43 -17.61 -14.45
N CYS A 801 -31.27 -17.00 -14.62
CA CYS A 801 -30.96 -16.09 -15.70
C CYS A 801 -30.70 -16.92 -16.95
N SER A 802 -31.58 -16.81 -17.94
CA SER A 802 -31.47 -17.59 -19.16
C SER A 802 -30.60 -16.92 -20.23
N PHE A 803 -29.82 -15.89 -19.87
CA PHE A 803 -28.85 -15.29 -20.79
C PHE A 803 -27.69 -16.25 -21.06
N PRO A 804 -26.98 -16.09 -22.19
CA PRO A 804 -25.77 -16.86 -22.46
C PRO A 804 -24.71 -16.57 -21.39
N ARG A 805 -23.88 -17.57 -21.10
CA ARG A 805 -22.79 -17.44 -20.13
C ARG A 805 -21.59 -16.76 -20.74
N LEU A 806 -20.94 -15.93 -19.94
CA LEU A 806 -19.60 -15.44 -20.22
C LEU A 806 -18.66 -16.65 -20.36
N GLY A 807 -17.82 -16.69 -21.41
CA GLY A 807 -16.83 -17.75 -21.60
C GLY A 807 -17.35 -19.15 -21.98
N GLY A 808 -18.64 -19.32 -22.32
CA GLY A 808 -19.17 -20.60 -22.82
C GLY A 808 -18.42 -21.11 -24.06
N ALA A 809 -18.22 -22.43 -24.15
CA ALA A 809 -17.34 -23.15 -25.09
C ALA A 809 -17.16 -22.50 -26.48
N VAL A 810 -16.12 -21.68 -26.61
CA VAL A 810 -15.55 -21.28 -27.91
C VAL A 810 -14.36 -22.18 -28.21
N GLY A 811 -14.65 -23.35 -28.78
CA GLY A 811 -13.73 -23.92 -29.75
C GLY A 811 -13.91 -23.17 -31.08
N GLN A 812 -12.94 -22.30 -31.42
CA GLN A 812 -12.63 -21.81 -32.77
C GLN A 812 -13.27 -20.54 -33.40
N THR A 813 -14.17 -19.74 -32.77
CA THR A 813 -14.75 -18.55 -33.48
C THR A 813 -15.03 -17.24 -32.70
N GLY A 814 -14.37 -16.96 -31.57
CA GLY A 814 -14.22 -15.58 -31.04
C GLY A 814 -15.44 -14.86 -30.40
N GLY A 815 -15.45 -14.77 -29.06
CA GLY A 815 -16.25 -13.80 -28.25
C GLY A 815 -17.70 -14.21 -27.92
N PRO A 816 -18.30 -13.71 -26.81
CA PRO A 816 -19.58 -14.22 -26.30
C PRO A 816 -20.82 -13.69 -27.06
N ASP A 817 -21.82 -14.56 -27.27
CA ASP A 817 -23.13 -14.23 -27.83
C ASP A 817 -24.05 -13.63 -26.75
N PHE A 818 -24.75 -12.53 -27.04
CA PHE A 818 -25.80 -11.97 -26.19
C PHE A 818 -27.17 -12.54 -26.59
N ALA A 819 -28.13 -12.62 -25.66
CA ALA A 819 -29.49 -13.03 -26.04
C ALA A 819 -30.58 -12.15 -25.45
N VAL A 820 -31.68 -12.04 -26.21
CA VAL A 820 -32.91 -11.40 -25.80
C VAL A 820 -33.80 -12.40 -25.06
N ARG A 821 -34.37 -11.96 -23.93
CA ARG A 821 -35.40 -12.69 -23.18
C ARG A 821 -36.60 -11.77 -22.94
N GLU A 822 -37.79 -12.33 -23.08
CA GLU A 822 -39.03 -11.57 -23.01
C GLU A 822 -39.79 -11.90 -21.72
N PHE A 823 -40.29 -10.86 -21.06
CA PHE A 823 -41.02 -10.97 -19.80
C PHE A 823 -42.34 -10.21 -19.93
N ALA A 824 -43.46 -10.89 -19.72
CA ALA A 824 -44.77 -10.25 -19.73
C ALA A 824 -44.98 -9.46 -18.43
N ILE A 825 -45.29 -8.18 -18.53
CA ILE A 825 -45.61 -7.35 -17.36
C ILE A 825 -47.11 -7.54 -17.06
N PRO A 826 -47.46 -8.07 -15.88
CA PRO A 826 -48.85 -8.25 -15.51
C PRO A 826 -49.52 -6.91 -15.24
N TYR A 827 -50.81 -6.81 -15.58
CA TYR A 827 -51.60 -5.58 -15.50
C TYR A 827 -51.58 -4.98 -14.09
N GLU A 828 -51.73 -5.83 -13.08
CA GLU A 828 -51.76 -5.46 -11.67
C GLU A 828 -50.43 -4.89 -11.15
N ALA A 829 -49.32 -5.08 -11.87
CA ALA A 829 -48.04 -4.46 -11.54
C ALA A 829 -47.90 -3.04 -12.10
N MET A 830 -48.77 -2.62 -13.01
CA MET A 830 -48.64 -1.33 -13.69
C MET A 830 -49.49 -0.22 -13.07
N ILE A 831 -48.94 0.98 -13.07
CA ILE A 831 -49.62 2.25 -12.80
C ILE A 831 -49.37 3.21 -13.98
N ARG A 832 -49.81 4.46 -13.91
CA ARG A 832 -49.55 5.44 -14.98
C ARG A 832 -48.05 5.69 -15.20
N HIS A 833 -47.29 5.93 -14.13
CA HIS A 833 -45.83 6.13 -14.18
C HIS A 833 -45.13 4.94 -13.53
N ASN A 834 -44.47 4.11 -14.33
CA ASN A 834 -43.90 2.86 -13.88
C ASN A 834 -42.41 2.98 -13.65
N ARG A 835 -41.94 2.41 -12.55
CA ARG A 835 -40.53 2.18 -12.29
C ARG A 835 -40.22 0.69 -12.41
N VAL A 836 -39.27 0.36 -13.27
CA VAL A 836 -38.78 -1.01 -13.46
C VAL A 836 -37.41 -1.15 -12.80
N THR A 837 -37.18 -2.27 -12.11
CA THR A 837 -35.89 -2.63 -11.54
C THR A 837 -35.47 -3.99 -12.08
N VAL A 838 -34.28 -4.06 -12.67
CA VAL A 838 -33.63 -5.31 -13.08
C VAL A 838 -32.45 -5.53 -12.15
N SER A 839 -32.40 -6.68 -11.49
CA SER A 839 -31.42 -6.97 -10.45
C SER A 839 -30.88 -8.39 -10.53
N CYS A 840 -29.64 -8.57 -10.06
CA CYS A 840 -29.08 -9.88 -9.73
C CYS A 840 -29.44 -10.23 -8.28
N ALA A 841 -30.25 -11.26 -8.11
CA ALA A 841 -30.70 -11.75 -6.80
C ALA A 841 -29.81 -12.87 -6.23
N SER A 842 -28.85 -13.37 -7.00
CA SER A 842 -27.85 -14.31 -6.47
C SER A 842 -26.93 -13.63 -5.47
N PRO A 843 -26.62 -14.24 -4.32
CA PRO A 843 -25.62 -13.71 -3.40
C PRO A 843 -24.26 -13.65 -4.11
N GLY A 844 -23.55 -12.53 -3.95
CA GLY A 844 -22.19 -12.36 -4.44
C GLY A 844 -21.17 -13.06 -3.56
N TYR A 845 -20.19 -13.71 -4.20
CA TYR A 845 -19.09 -14.34 -3.47
C TYR A 845 -18.23 -13.31 -2.74
N ASN A 846 -18.09 -12.12 -3.33
CA ASN A 846 -17.53 -10.93 -2.69
C ASN A 846 -18.04 -9.62 -3.36
N PRO A 847 -17.80 -8.44 -2.76
CA PRO A 847 -18.32 -7.16 -3.24
C PRO A 847 -17.90 -6.77 -4.67
N ARG A 848 -16.82 -7.37 -5.19
CA ARG A 848 -16.27 -7.08 -6.52
C ARG A 848 -16.28 -8.29 -7.44
N GLY A 849 -16.85 -9.40 -7.01
CA GLY A 849 -16.77 -10.71 -7.63
C GLY A 849 -18.07 -11.14 -8.29
N PRO A 850 -18.06 -12.30 -8.96
CA PRO A 850 -19.25 -12.92 -9.52
C PRO A 850 -20.29 -13.21 -8.40
N PRO A 851 -21.59 -13.39 -8.72
CA PRO A 851 -22.16 -13.43 -10.06
C PRO A 851 -22.40 -12.05 -10.69
N TYR A 852 -22.32 -11.98 -12.00
CA TYR A 852 -22.58 -10.82 -12.84
C TYR A 852 -23.75 -11.07 -13.80
N ILE A 853 -24.56 -10.02 -14.01
CA ILE A 853 -25.49 -9.95 -15.13
C ILE A 853 -25.18 -8.68 -15.92
N GLY A 854 -24.84 -8.82 -17.20
CA GLY A 854 -24.62 -7.70 -18.11
C GLY A 854 -25.89 -7.40 -18.91
N VAL A 855 -26.39 -6.17 -18.85
CA VAL A 855 -27.60 -5.72 -19.57
C VAL A 855 -27.19 -4.72 -20.66
N ASN A 856 -27.39 -5.09 -21.93
CA ASN A 856 -27.06 -4.26 -23.08
C ASN A 856 -28.18 -3.27 -23.41
N TYR A 857 -29.42 -3.74 -23.55
CA TYR A 857 -30.58 -2.90 -23.78
C TYR A 857 -31.85 -3.54 -23.23
N VAL A 858 -32.89 -2.73 -23.10
CA VAL A 858 -34.24 -3.17 -22.78
C VAL A 858 -35.21 -2.57 -23.80
N VAL A 859 -36.11 -3.38 -24.35
CA VAL A 859 -37.18 -2.91 -25.22
C VAL A 859 -38.52 -3.16 -24.54
N LEU A 860 -39.29 -2.09 -24.37
CA LEU A 860 -40.66 -2.15 -23.93
C LEU A 860 -41.58 -2.15 -25.14
N ARG A 861 -42.30 -3.26 -25.37
CA ARG A 861 -43.25 -3.41 -26.47
C ARG A 861 -44.67 -3.50 -25.94
N LYS A 862 -45.61 -2.86 -26.63
CA LYS A 862 -47.03 -3.05 -26.35
C LYS A 862 -47.51 -4.28 -27.12
N SER A 863 -48.16 -5.22 -26.44
CA SER A 863 -48.95 -6.26 -27.10
C SER A 863 -50.04 -5.53 -27.88
N ARG A 864 -50.10 -5.83 -29.17
CA ARG A 864 -51.05 -5.23 -30.09
C ARG A 864 -52.19 -6.19 -30.34
#